data_AF-A0A412WDU2-F1
#
_entry.id   AF-A0A412WDU2-F1
#
_cell.length_a   1.000
_cell.length_b   1.000
_cell.length_c   1.000
_cell.angle_alpha   90.00
_cell.angle_beta   90.00
_cell.angle_gamma   90.00
#
_symmetry.space_group_name_H-M   'P 1'
#
loop_
_entity.id
_entity.type
_entity.pdbx_description
1 polymer ?
#
loop_
_entity_poly.entity_id
_entity_poly.type
_entity_poly.pdbx_seq_one_letter_code
_entity_poly.pdbx_strand_id
1 'polypeptide(L)'
;MLSVAALSVALFSCADEEIVGGGPRVQEGLPAKIVLKVVSNENRIETRAAQPDENEMRVNNLYVFVFDEDGNVCKEGSGLYSNPNTTTDDNGKVTGNIVFTARSKNNAQIAGIANITTGNVNSTYELTENQLKEVKTKPQLLALLANLNEQTLERSSQFIMSGWVTDGKGNEIFNIPGSEDSEKITEFNCNLQLKRLDAKVEFIVKTEVPAEKIGIWKNFDFRPKDWRVVNVPAQSLVLPKTDGDTGGEKCEYFDTKEMPFEREVRDADYMLDTCSFVFYMPENRQTPVKSIKEAEITPTPEGGEKEVAARYALREKRDKAAQEPGDDFSSKPGQKYENGAFTYAPENATYVEMTGTLSYVDGEGYSVNADVKFTVHLGYVNADPDDYNTERNTHYTYTVTLRGVNDIVVEVTAGAQDDEREDRPGYEGDLIYIAEANLYNLDAHYDRVLIHLDRSKAMKMTWGVRTPYNKAIYDIKGFENETEPGGYIDGANIEDENAGYGINDYRWIKFAINEDYGQTDPTKFVKYPGDHNYQGLDNGGTKSGYAPHPENARLLDVHQLIQRLRDDYTKKGLTTGTVAVTAFIDEYVYVCHPWDLRHDAKTNYLLGKWRDYVGAEDRLLYIIDGDNARFSPDGASSVMSSLLTFRQKSIRTVYDVANPNINSCWGLESRMEGDLVDVGSTISRGTSNNNGRLNTLRCLLGDNYDNEEVQDLRWTDVLNTADSYKLNDGHKDALHAVLMRNRDLNGDDYVQPSEIRWYLAAKDQLVDFYIGESALDDASHLYPVNPADRGGHLYWRYTTSTAYDGGQSGRSGAWGLYAEECVALAATSGMRVTELNNRFTYRCVRNLGIDLADPDTEPMALIPKVTSAESDGTYVIDCSNLSPKARRQSMETGHLPVHNDLSPYNRPYTKFQVATVDQDYPTPSLSVDFRGNESWSNDRDWVIYQNDENVTPSGFRVPNLRELLIMQTRLPREAWKTYQGRFTLISPWHYSRAMYLSYTTFSRGTYTTGGGDGTFNGQNGRPNKGGGFRFNAEENSIGATGAGTGGHEGYIRAVRDIQ
;
A
#
# COMPACT_ATOMS: atom_id res chain seq x y z
N MET A 1 -95.27 -14.19 45.64
CA MET A 1 -95.21 -14.16 47.11
C MET A 1 -94.08 -15.07 47.55
N LEU A 2 -93.18 -14.55 48.40
CA LEU A 2 -92.27 -15.20 49.38
C LEU A 2 -91.50 -16.49 48.99
N SER A 3 -90.27 -16.79 49.38
CA SER A 3 -89.11 -16.16 50.04
C SER A 3 -88.01 -17.25 50.06
N VAL A 4 -86.72 -16.87 49.84
CA VAL A 4 -85.47 -17.24 50.58
C VAL A 4 -85.35 -18.67 51.20
N ALA A 5 -84.30 -19.51 51.10
CA ALA A 5 -82.88 -19.47 50.71
C ALA A 5 -82.26 -20.90 50.60
N ALA A 6 -81.04 -20.94 50.03
CA ALA A 6 -79.86 -21.78 50.38
C ALA A 6 -79.39 -22.93 49.44
N LEU A 7 -78.10 -22.80 49.09
CA LEU A 7 -77.02 -23.82 48.93
C LEU A 7 -76.59 -24.31 47.51
N SER A 8 -75.39 -23.84 47.13
CA SER A 8 -74.24 -24.48 46.44
C SER A 8 -74.44 -25.47 45.27
N VAL A 9 -73.72 -25.25 44.16
CA VAL A 9 -72.50 -25.98 43.74
C VAL A 9 -71.97 -25.37 42.42
N ALA A 10 -70.65 -25.19 42.39
CA ALA A 10 -69.86 -24.72 41.27
C ALA A 10 -69.69 -25.78 40.17
N LEU A 11 -69.80 -25.35 38.91
CA LEU A 11 -69.22 -25.99 37.74
C LEU A 11 -68.91 -24.87 36.74
N PHE A 12 -67.64 -24.48 36.59
CA PHE A 12 -67.12 -24.05 35.30
C PHE A 12 -65.65 -24.45 35.19
N SER A 13 -65.37 -25.08 34.05
CA SER A 13 -64.15 -25.68 33.55
C SER A 13 -62.90 -24.83 33.68
N CYS A 14 -61.79 -25.50 33.99
CA CYS A 14 -60.44 -25.05 33.66
C CYS A 14 -60.35 -24.79 32.15
N ALA A 15 -59.94 -23.59 31.77
CA ALA A 15 -59.33 -23.33 30.47
C ALA A 15 -57.81 -23.34 30.69
N ASP A 16 -57.11 -24.18 29.93
CA ASP A 16 -55.64 -24.14 29.82
C ASP A 16 -55.24 -22.79 29.23
N GLU A 17 -54.48 -22.00 30.00
CA GLU A 17 -53.64 -20.95 29.43
C GLU A 17 -52.40 -21.63 28.85
N GLU A 18 -52.35 -21.70 27.53
CA GLU A 18 -51.20 -22.13 26.76
C GLU A 18 -50.06 -21.10 26.99
N ILE A 19 -49.22 -21.37 27.99
CA ILE A 19 -48.03 -20.58 28.29
C ILE A 19 -46.98 -20.87 27.21
N VAL A 20 -46.60 -19.80 26.52
CA VAL A 20 -45.51 -19.75 25.55
C VAL A 20 -44.21 -20.26 26.20
N GLY A 21 -43.68 -21.37 25.67
CA GLY A 21 -42.24 -21.65 25.63
C GLY A 21 -41.55 -21.94 26.97
N GLY A 22 -42.01 -22.92 27.73
CA GLY A 22 -41.24 -23.46 28.85
C GLY A 22 -41.91 -24.71 29.42
N GLY A 23 -41.14 -25.70 29.85
CA GLY A 23 -41.71 -26.84 30.61
C GLY A 23 -42.43 -26.37 31.89
N PRO A 24 -42.99 -27.29 32.69
CA PRO A 24 -43.56 -26.92 33.99
C PRO A 24 -42.56 -26.07 34.81
N ARG A 25 -43.05 -25.03 35.48
CA ARG A 25 -42.22 -24.14 36.29
C ARG A 25 -41.41 -24.96 37.29
N VAL A 26 -40.14 -24.58 37.47
CA VAL A 26 -39.19 -25.23 38.37
C VAL A 26 -39.09 -24.45 39.68
N GLN A 27 -38.82 -25.15 40.79
CA GLN A 27 -38.49 -24.53 42.06
C GLN A 27 -37.14 -23.79 41.91
N GLU A 28 -37.12 -22.49 42.17
CA GLU A 28 -35.91 -21.68 42.01
C GLU A 28 -34.95 -21.82 43.19
N GLY A 29 -33.66 -21.58 42.93
CA GLY A 29 -32.62 -21.55 43.97
C GLY A 29 -31.95 -22.90 44.26
N LEU A 30 -32.33 -23.97 43.56
CA LEU A 30 -31.69 -25.28 43.64
C LEU A 30 -30.42 -25.32 42.75
N PRO A 31 -29.35 -26.02 43.15
CA PRO A 31 -28.15 -26.15 42.33
C PRO A 31 -28.42 -26.90 41.01
N ALA A 32 -27.82 -26.38 39.94
CA ALA A 32 -27.91 -26.90 38.58
C ALA A 32 -26.52 -26.91 37.92
N LYS A 33 -26.27 -27.90 37.05
CA LYS A 33 -25.05 -27.99 36.24
C LYS A 33 -25.41 -27.68 34.78
N ILE A 34 -24.85 -26.61 34.24
CA ILE A 34 -25.02 -26.23 32.84
C ILE A 34 -23.89 -26.84 32.03
N VAL A 35 -24.25 -27.52 30.95
CA VAL A 35 -23.32 -27.99 29.91
C VAL A 35 -23.62 -27.17 28.65
N LEU A 36 -22.79 -26.17 28.41
CA LEU A 36 -22.94 -25.24 27.30
C LEU A 36 -22.08 -25.69 26.12
N LYS A 37 -22.72 -26.16 25.05
CA LYS A 37 -22.06 -26.46 23.78
C LYS A 37 -21.85 -25.19 22.99
N VAL A 38 -20.60 -24.83 22.74
CA VAL A 38 -20.20 -23.66 21.95
C VAL A 38 -19.95 -24.10 20.51
N VAL A 39 -20.55 -23.41 19.55
CA VAL A 39 -20.36 -23.62 18.12
C VAL A 39 -20.10 -22.27 17.44
N SER A 40 -19.00 -22.16 16.69
CA SER A 40 -18.78 -21.07 15.74
C SER A 40 -19.27 -21.44 14.34
N ASN A 41 -19.66 -20.43 13.55
CA ASN A 41 -20.18 -20.62 12.20
C ASN A 41 -19.07 -20.63 11.14
N GLU A 42 -19.28 -21.41 10.08
CA GLU A 42 -18.40 -21.50 8.91
C GLU A 42 -18.46 -20.22 8.06
N ASN A 43 -17.32 -19.84 7.45
CA ASN A 43 -17.22 -18.89 6.33
C ASN A 43 -16.03 -19.33 5.45
N ARG A 44 -15.99 -18.95 4.16
CA ARG A 44 -14.87 -19.29 3.26
C ARG A 44 -14.63 -18.25 2.15
N ILE A 45 -13.38 -17.80 2.08
CA ILE A 45 -12.39 -17.73 0.98
C ILE A 45 -11.27 -16.80 1.51
N GLU A 46 -10.01 -17.19 1.32
CA GLU A 46 -8.84 -16.53 1.91
C GLU A 46 -8.11 -15.62 0.91
N THR A 47 -7.94 -14.35 1.29
CA THR A 47 -7.15 -13.29 0.63
C THR A 47 -6.16 -12.69 1.66
N ARG A 48 -5.31 -11.70 1.32
CA ARG A 48 -4.09 -11.45 2.13
C ARG A 48 -4.32 -10.73 3.46
N ALA A 49 -5.34 -9.88 3.59
CA ALA A 49 -5.78 -9.28 4.86
C ALA A 49 -6.85 -10.13 5.56
N ALA A 50 -7.31 -11.22 4.94
CA ALA A 50 -8.18 -12.17 5.60
C ALA A 50 -7.38 -12.88 6.69
N GLN A 51 -8.03 -13.09 7.82
CA GLN A 51 -7.60 -14.06 8.80
C GLN A 51 -7.92 -15.46 8.25
N PRO A 52 -7.04 -16.46 8.48
CA PRO A 52 -7.36 -17.85 8.15
C PRO A 52 -8.64 -18.30 8.85
N ASP A 53 -9.35 -19.26 8.26
CA ASP A 53 -10.66 -19.73 8.77
C ASP A 53 -10.58 -20.17 10.25
N GLU A 54 -9.48 -20.80 10.64
CA GLU A 54 -9.23 -21.22 12.02
C GLU A 54 -9.24 -20.03 13.01
N ASN A 55 -8.62 -18.91 12.64
CA ASN A 55 -8.58 -17.70 13.49
C ASN A 55 -9.93 -17.00 13.53
N GLU A 56 -10.65 -16.92 12.40
CA GLU A 56 -12.00 -16.34 12.34
C GLU A 56 -13.00 -17.06 13.25
N MET A 57 -12.74 -18.34 13.56
CA MET A 57 -13.62 -19.22 14.34
C MET A 57 -13.12 -19.53 15.76
N ARG A 58 -11.89 -19.10 16.10
CA ARG A 58 -11.21 -19.44 17.36
C ARG A 58 -11.91 -18.83 18.58
N VAL A 59 -12.05 -19.61 19.65
CA VAL A 59 -12.60 -19.17 20.96
C VAL A 59 -11.57 -19.43 22.05
N ASN A 60 -10.93 -18.36 22.54
CA ASN A 60 -9.88 -18.40 23.56
C ASN A 60 -10.42 -18.29 24.99
N ASN A 61 -11.46 -17.48 25.17
CA ASN A 61 -12.17 -17.30 26.45
C ASN A 61 -13.66 -17.02 26.19
N LEU A 62 -14.52 -17.23 27.19
CA LEU A 62 -15.95 -16.93 27.11
C LEU A 62 -16.46 -16.31 28.41
N TYR A 63 -17.04 -15.11 28.34
CA TYR A 63 -17.82 -14.52 29.41
C TYR A 63 -19.29 -14.91 29.25
N VAL A 64 -19.91 -15.42 30.31
CA VAL A 64 -21.31 -15.85 30.32
C VAL A 64 -22.14 -14.92 31.20
N PHE A 65 -23.31 -14.52 30.72
CA PHE A 65 -24.36 -13.88 31.50
C PHE A 65 -25.55 -14.81 31.65
N VAL A 66 -26.03 -14.97 32.88
CA VAL A 66 -27.29 -15.65 33.20
C VAL A 66 -28.28 -14.61 33.69
N PHE A 67 -29.45 -14.51 33.06
CA PHE A 67 -30.52 -13.57 33.41
C PHE A 67 -31.71 -14.31 34.03
N ASP A 68 -32.33 -13.71 35.03
CA ASP A 68 -33.64 -14.15 35.54
C ASP A 68 -34.81 -13.64 34.67
N GLU A 69 -36.03 -14.02 35.04
CA GLU A 69 -37.28 -13.65 34.34
C GLU A 69 -37.47 -12.12 34.22
N ASP A 70 -36.96 -11.35 35.20
CA ASP A 70 -37.02 -9.88 35.20
C ASP A 70 -35.86 -9.24 34.41
N GLY A 71 -34.93 -10.06 33.90
CA GLY A 71 -33.76 -9.61 33.15
C GLY A 71 -32.61 -9.10 34.02
N ASN A 72 -32.55 -9.46 35.31
CA ASN A 72 -31.41 -9.14 36.18
C ASN A 72 -30.32 -10.22 36.07
N VAL A 73 -29.06 -9.81 36.13
CA VAL A 73 -27.91 -10.72 36.09
C VAL A 73 -27.83 -11.55 37.38
N CYS A 74 -27.89 -12.87 37.23
CA CYS A 74 -27.63 -13.84 38.28
C CYS A 74 -26.12 -13.97 38.51
N LYS A 75 -25.65 -13.66 39.73
CA LYS A 75 -24.22 -13.76 40.07
C LYS A 75 -23.67 -15.18 39.97
N GLU A 76 -24.48 -16.18 40.33
CA GLU A 76 -24.08 -17.58 40.22
C GLU A 76 -24.25 -18.06 38.77
N GLY A 77 -23.16 -18.50 38.14
CA GLY A 77 -23.13 -18.94 36.75
C GLY A 77 -22.75 -17.85 35.73
N SER A 78 -22.72 -16.58 36.14
CA SER A 78 -22.18 -15.50 35.30
C SER A 78 -20.71 -15.23 35.61
N GLY A 79 -19.88 -15.04 34.59
CA GLY A 79 -18.45 -14.76 34.75
C GLY A 79 -17.60 -15.21 33.56
N LEU A 80 -16.29 -15.01 33.68
CA LEU A 80 -15.30 -15.43 32.70
C LEU A 80 -14.91 -16.90 32.89
N TYR A 81 -14.97 -17.66 31.81
CA TYR A 81 -14.53 -19.04 31.74
C TYR A 81 -13.37 -19.15 30.75
N SER A 82 -12.20 -19.57 31.25
CA SER A 82 -11.00 -19.87 30.44
C SER A 82 -11.02 -21.33 29.99
N ASN A 83 -10.48 -21.64 28.80
CA ASN A 83 -10.48 -22.99 28.21
C ASN A 83 -11.87 -23.61 28.02
N PRO A 84 -12.70 -23.13 27.07
CA PRO A 84 -13.69 -24.03 26.52
C PRO A 84 -12.95 -25.26 25.97
N ASN A 85 -13.40 -26.48 26.29
CA ASN A 85 -12.79 -27.69 25.72
C ASN A 85 -13.15 -27.75 24.23
N THR A 86 -12.47 -26.95 23.41
CA THR A 86 -12.73 -26.77 22.00
C THR A 86 -11.89 -27.73 21.17
N THR A 87 -12.50 -28.24 20.11
CA THR A 87 -11.85 -28.95 19.02
C THR A 87 -12.21 -28.24 17.73
N THR A 88 -11.22 -28.04 16.87
CA THR A 88 -11.39 -27.51 15.52
C THR A 88 -11.41 -28.69 14.55
N ASP A 89 -12.35 -28.74 13.62
CA ASP A 89 -12.32 -29.71 12.52
C ASP A 89 -11.49 -29.21 11.32
N ASP A 90 -11.33 -30.05 10.30
CA ASP A 90 -10.52 -29.75 9.09
C ASP A 90 -11.05 -28.54 8.29
N ASN A 91 -12.27 -28.05 8.59
CA ASN A 91 -12.88 -26.88 7.94
C ASN A 91 -12.86 -25.64 8.86
N GLY A 92 -12.07 -25.66 9.94
CA GLY A 92 -11.92 -24.52 10.86
C GLY A 92 -13.04 -24.39 11.89
N LYS A 93 -14.08 -25.24 11.85
CA LYS A 93 -15.24 -25.13 12.74
C LYS A 93 -14.85 -25.49 14.16
N VAL A 94 -15.08 -24.55 15.08
CA VAL A 94 -14.80 -24.76 16.50
C VAL A 94 -16.05 -25.27 17.20
N THR A 95 -15.94 -26.46 17.78
CA THR A 95 -16.94 -27.00 18.70
C THR A 95 -16.31 -27.25 20.06
N GLY A 96 -16.95 -26.80 21.13
CA GLY A 96 -16.47 -27.10 22.47
C GLY A 96 -17.56 -27.10 23.52
N ASN A 97 -17.20 -27.45 24.75
CA ASN A 97 -18.14 -27.41 25.87
C ASN A 97 -17.56 -26.58 27.03
N ILE A 98 -18.40 -25.76 27.64
CA ILE A 98 -18.15 -25.12 28.93
C ILE A 98 -19.12 -25.69 29.94
N VAL A 99 -18.60 -26.08 31.11
CA VAL A 99 -19.41 -26.63 32.20
C VAL A 99 -19.32 -25.70 33.40
N PHE A 100 -20.46 -25.23 33.88
CA PHE A 100 -20.53 -24.36 35.05
C PHE A 100 -21.74 -24.66 35.93
N THR A 101 -21.75 -24.12 37.15
CA THR A 101 -22.87 -24.26 38.09
C THR A 101 -23.69 -22.99 38.14
N ALA A 102 -25.00 -23.15 38.19
CA ALA A 102 -25.98 -22.08 38.31
C ALA A 102 -27.11 -22.49 39.27
N ARG A 103 -28.05 -21.59 39.55
CA ARG A 103 -29.28 -21.89 40.30
C ARG A 103 -30.43 -22.14 39.33
N SER A 104 -31.35 -23.02 39.71
CA SER A 104 -32.60 -23.20 38.98
C SER A 104 -33.40 -21.90 38.91
N LYS A 105 -33.95 -21.63 37.73
CA LYS A 105 -34.62 -20.38 37.38
C LYS A 105 -35.70 -20.61 36.32
N ASN A 106 -36.84 -19.93 36.46
CA ASN A 106 -37.87 -19.92 35.43
C ASN A 106 -37.59 -18.84 34.39
N ASN A 107 -37.97 -19.09 33.13
CA ASN A 107 -37.89 -18.12 32.04
C ASN A 107 -36.52 -17.41 31.95
N ALA A 108 -35.45 -18.15 32.22
CA ALA A 108 -34.10 -17.64 32.21
C ALA A 108 -33.60 -17.47 30.77
N GLN A 109 -32.63 -16.58 30.60
CA GLN A 109 -31.88 -16.41 29.36
C GLN A 109 -30.38 -16.42 29.65
N ILE A 110 -29.60 -16.96 28.73
CA ILE A 110 -28.14 -16.97 28.86
C ILE A 110 -27.52 -16.36 27.60
N ALA A 111 -26.57 -15.45 27.78
CA ALA A 111 -25.77 -14.87 26.69
C ALA A 111 -24.29 -15.21 26.88
N GLY A 112 -23.56 -15.36 25.77
CA GLY A 112 -22.12 -15.59 25.79
C GLY A 112 -21.38 -14.57 24.93
N ILE A 113 -20.21 -14.15 25.39
CA ILE A 113 -19.30 -13.24 24.68
C ILE A 113 -17.90 -13.85 24.70
N ALA A 114 -17.35 -14.11 23.52
CA ALA A 114 -16.06 -14.76 23.35
C ALA A 114 -14.94 -13.75 23.06
N ASN A 115 -13.70 -14.17 23.38
CA ASN A 115 -12.44 -13.50 23.04
C ASN A 115 -12.28 -12.09 23.62
N ILE A 116 -12.88 -11.84 24.79
CA ILE A 116 -12.71 -10.56 25.48
C ILE A 116 -11.24 -10.32 25.82
N THR A 117 -10.85 -9.05 25.88
CA THR A 117 -9.46 -8.66 26.09
C THR A 117 -8.97 -9.09 27.46
N THR A 118 -7.87 -9.87 27.47
CA THR A 118 -7.16 -10.38 28.66
C THR A 118 -5.64 -10.33 28.39
N GLY A 119 -4.80 -10.75 29.34
CA GLY A 119 -3.33 -10.66 29.17
C GLY A 119 -2.75 -11.40 27.95
N ASN A 120 -3.42 -12.45 27.45
CA ASN A 120 -2.97 -13.25 26.29
C ASN A 120 -3.98 -13.22 25.12
N VAL A 121 -5.08 -12.46 25.24
CA VAL A 121 -6.12 -12.34 24.22
C VAL A 121 -6.32 -10.85 23.94
N ASN A 122 -6.00 -10.43 22.72
CA ASN A 122 -6.18 -9.09 22.21
C ASN A 122 -6.99 -9.13 20.90
N SER A 123 -8.24 -8.68 20.97
CA SER A 123 -9.04 -8.39 19.79
C SER A 123 -8.86 -6.92 19.36
N THR A 124 -9.20 -6.58 18.12
CA THR A 124 -9.27 -5.18 17.67
C THR A 124 -10.38 -4.37 18.37
N TYR A 125 -11.25 -5.01 19.16
CA TYR A 125 -12.21 -4.33 20.02
C TYR A 125 -11.71 -4.23 21.46
N GLU A 126 -11.96 -3.10 22.11
CA GLU A 126 -11.73 -2.91 23.54
C GLU A 126 -12.95 -3.36 24.35
N LEU A 127 -13.00 -4.65 24.69
CA LEU A 127 -14.02 -5.22 25.56
C LEU A 127 -13.38 -6.08 26.65
N THR A 128 -13.37 -5.56 27.88
CA THR A 128 -12.68 -6.15 29.04
C THR A 128 -13.66 -6.84 30.00
N GLU A 129 -13.12 -7.73 30.85
CA GLU A 129 -13.92 -8.37 31.91
C GLU A 129 -14.54 -7.35 32.88
N ASN A 130 -13.86 -6.23 33.13
CA ASN A 130 -14.34 -5.19 34.04
C ASN A 130 -15.60 -4.50 33.50
N GLN A 131 -15.61 -4.14 32.20
CA GLN A 131 -16.79 -3.57 31.54
C GLN A 131 -17.98 -4.55 31.60
N LEU A 132 -17.73 -5.84 31.36
CA LEU A 132 -18.79 -6.86 31.45
C LEU A 132 -19.32 -7.06 32.87
N LYS A 133 -18.47 -6.96 33.91
CA LYS A 133 -18.89 -7.02 35.31
C LYS A 133 -19.80 -5.85 35.71
N GLU A 134 -19.76 -4.71 35.03
CA GLU A 134 -20.62 -3.57 35.32
C GLU A 134 -22.06 -3.77 34.84
N VAL A 135 -22.30 -4.64 33.86
CA VAL A 135 -23.63 -4.99 33.37
C VAL A 135 -24.42 -5.73 34.46
N LYS A 136 -25.58 -5.18 34.84
CA LYS A 136 -26.48 -5.77 35.86
C LYS A 136 -27.83 -6.22 35.32
N THR A 137 -28.20 -5.76 34.13
CA THR A 137 -29.52 -6.02 33.54
C THR A 137 -29.40 -6.31 32.04
N LYS A 138 -30.38 -7.04 31.48
CA LYS A 138 -30.46 -7.34 30.05
C LYS A 138 -30.49 -6.08 29.18
N PRO A 139 -31.25 -5.01 29.50
CA PRO A 139 -31.20 -3.76 28.73
C PRO A 139 -29.80 -3.12 28.71
N GLN A 140 -29.04 -3.20 29.80
CA GLN A 140 -27.65 -2.73 29.81
C GLN A 140 -26.76 -3.55 28.88
N LEU A 141 -26.92 -4.88 28.83
CA LEU A 141 -26.17 -5.72 27.90
C LEU A 141 -26.53 -5.41 26.43
N LEU A 142 -27.81 -5.23 26.13
CA LEU A 142 -28.30 -4.89 24.79
C LEU A 142 -27.86 -3.50 24.31
N ALA A 143 -27.48 -2.61 25.24
CA ALA A 143 -26.95 -1.28 24.94
C ALA A 143 -25.41 -1.22 25.01
N LEU A 144 -24.75 -2.32 25.37
CA LEU A 144 -23.29 -2.34 25.53
C LEU A 144 -22.61 -2.28 24.16
N LEU A 145 -21.70 -1.30 24.02
CA LEU A 145 -20.87 -1.12 22.84
C LEU A 145 -19.50 -1.78 23.04
N ALA A 146 -19.00 -2.36 21.97
CA ALA A 146 -17.60 -2.70 21.79
C ALA A 146 -17.00 -1.69 20.80
N ASN A 147 -16.02 -0.92 21.26
CA ASN A 147 -15.35 0.09 20.44
C ASN A 147 -14.08 -0.52 19.83
N LEU A 148 -13.73 -0.12 18.62
CA LEU A 148 -12.43 -0.45 18.07
C LEU A 148 -11.34 0.26 18.89
N ASN A 149 -10.28 -0.46 19.24
CA ASN A 149 -9.11 0.14 19.91
C ASN A 149 -8.22 0.93 18.93
N GLU A 150 -8.30 0.56 17.65
CA GLU A 150 -7.61 1.19 16.52
C GLU A 150 -8.61 1.30 15.35
N GLN A 151 -8.69 2.48 14.71
CA GLN A 151 -9.57 2.71 13.54
C GLN A 151 -8.98 2.07 12.28
N THR A 152 -9.02 0.73 12.23
CA THR A 152 -8.43 -0.10 11.18
C THR A 152 -9.44 -1.10 10.59
N LEU A 153 -9.15 -1.53 9.37
CA LEU A 153 -9.85 -2.58 8.64
C LEU A 153 -9.18 -3.96 8.74
N GLU A 154 -7.91 -3.99 9.12
CA GLU A 154 -7.20 -5.22 9.48
C GLU A 154 -7.71 -5.68 10.85
N ARG A 155 -7.74 -7.00 11.09
CA ARG A 155 -8.14 -7.57 12.38
C ARG A 155 -7.01 -8.40 12.92
N SER A 156 -6.87 -8.42 14.24
CA SER A 156 -5.99 -9.37 14.89
C SER A 156 -6.46 -10.81 14.62
N SER A 157 -5.61 -11.77 14.95
CA SER A 157 -5.93 -13.20 14.93
C SER A 157 -7.11 -13.63 15.84
N GLN A 158 -7.74 -12.71 16.56
CA GLN A 158 -8.77 -12.98 17.57
C GLN A 158 -9.97 -12.05 17.43
N PHE A 159 -11.16 -12.60 17.15
CA PHE A 159 -12.39 -11.83 16.92
C PHE A 159 -13.34 -11.88 18.11
N ILE A 160 -13.93 -10.75 18.53
CA ILE A 160 -15.07 -10.79 19.46
C ILE A 160 -16.25 -11.46 18.77
N MET A 161 -16.89 -12.38 19.50
CA MET A 161 -18.12 -13.04 19.07
C MET A 161 -19.14 -13.03 20.19
N SER A 162 -20.41 -13.03 19.84
CA SER A 162 -21.49 -13.06 20.83
C SER A 162 -22.71 -13.83 20.34
N GLY A 163 -23.57 -14.21 21.28
CA GLY A 163 -24.84 -14.86 20.95
C GLY A 163 -25.68 -15.19 22.17
N TRP A 164 -26.93 -15.60 21.89
CA TRP A 164 -27.86 -16.16 22.87
C TRP A 164 -27.78 -17.68 22.89
N VAL A 165 -27.99 -18.24 24.08
CA VAL A 165 -28.05 -19.69 24.29
C VAL A 165 -29.44 -20.22 23.98
N THR A 166 -29.52 -21.43 23.44
CA THR A 166 -30.78 -22.15 23.20
C THR A 166 -30.84 -23.48 23.97
N ASP A 167 -32.03 -23.90 24.38
CA ASP A 167 -32.33 -25.11 25.17
C ASP A 167 -32.17 -26.47 24.42
N GLY A 168 -31.47 -26.49 23.28
CA GLY A 168 -31.36 -27.66 22.41
C GLY A 168 -32.59 -27.92 21.52
N LYS A 169 -33.73 -27.26 21.78
CA LYS A 169 -34.91 -27.22 20.90
C LYS A 169 -35.04 -25.91 20.12
N GLY A 170 -34.13 -24.96 20.38
CA GLY A 170 -34.07 -23.66 19.71
C GLY A 170 -34.72 -22.52 20.47
N ASN A 171 -35.18 -22.72 21.71
CA ASN A 171 -35.76 -21.64 22.52
C ASN A 171 -34.67 -20.88 23.26
N GLU A 172 -34.68 -19.53 23.15
CA GLU A 172 -33.75 -18.63 23.88
C GLU A 172 -34.23 -18.29 25.31
N ILE A 173 -35.48 -18.61 25.62
CA ILE A 173 -36.10 -18.48 26.95
C ILE A 173 -36.44 -19.89 27.41
N PHE A 174 -35.95 -20.28 28.59
CA PHE A 174 -36.14 -21.64 29.10
C PHE A 174 -36.05 -21.70 30.63
N ASN A 175 -36.53 -22.81 31.21
CA ASN A 175 -36.36 -23.08 32.64
C ASN A 175 -35.03 -23.82 32.87
N ILE A 176 -34.19 -23.31 33.79
CA ILE A 176 -32.99 -24.00 34.27
C ILE A 176 -33.42 -24.98 35.37
N PRO A 177 -33.34 -26.31 35.17
CA PRO A 177 -33.75 -27.29 36.17
C PRO A 177 -32.71 -27.41 37.29
N GLY A 178 -33.14 -27.71 38.52
CA GLY A 178 -32.23 -27.95 39.66
C GLY A 178 -32.75 -29.05 40.59
N SER A 179 -31.87 -29.57 41.45
CA SER A 179 -32.14 -30.69 42.35
C SER A 179 -31.80 -30.36 43.79
N GLU A 180 -32.60 -30.84 44.75
CA GLU A 180 -32.29 -30.81 46.19
C GLU A 180 -31.24 -31.86 46.59
N ASP A 181 -30.99 -32.86 45.74
CA ASP A 181 -30.03 -33.93 45.97
C ASP A 181 -28.62 -33.49 45.54
N SER A 182 -27.77 -33.16 46.51
CA SER A 182 -26.37 -32.75 46.27
C SER A 182 -25.50 -33.84 45.65
N GLU A 183 -25.91 -35.12 45.68
CA GLU A 183 -25.21 -36.23 45.01
C GLU A 183 -25.69 -36.47 43.57
N LYS A 184 -26.77 -35.80 43.14
CA LYS A 184 -27.35 -35.86 41.78
C LYS A 184 -27.76 -34.48 41.28
N ILE A 185 -26.77 -33.61 41.05
CA ILE A 185 -26.99 -32.30 40.41
C ILE A 185 -27.55 -32.53 39.00
N THR A 186 -28.68 -31.89 38.68
CA THR A 186 -29.31 -31.98 37.36
C THR A 186 -28.44 -31.31 36.30
N GLU A 187 -28.16 -32.02 35.21
CA GLU A 187 -27.45 -31.50 34.04
C GLU A 187 -28.44 -30.90 33.04
N PHE A 188 -28.18 -29.67 32.61
CA PHE A 188 -28.91 -28.98 31.56
C PHE A 188 -27.99 -28.73 30.38
N ASN A 189 -28.29 -29.37 29.24
CA ASN A 189 -27.53 -29.24 28.01
C ASN A 189 -28.14 -28.14 27.15
N CYS A 190 -27.33 -27.20 26.68
CA CYS A 190 -27.77 -26.06 25.89
C CYS A 190 -26.69 -25.67 24.86
N ASN A 191 -27.06 -24.92 23.83
CA ASN A 191 -26.18 -24.55 22.73
C ASN A 191 -26.01 -23.04 22.64
N LEU A 192 -24.76 -22.56 22.54
CA LEU A 192 -24.41 -21.19 22.21
C LEU A 192 -23.90 -21.15 20.77
N GLN A 193 -24.59 -20.40 19.91
CA GLN A 193 -24.10 -20.07 18.58
C GLN A 193 -23.43 -18.69 18.63
N LEU A 194 -22.12 -18.66 18.42
CA LEU A 194 -21.35 -17.43 18.40
C LEU A 194 -21.32 -16.82 17.00
N LYS A 195 -21.58 -15.52 16.92
CA LYS A 195 -21.46 -14.71 15.71
C LYS A 195 -20.46 -13.60 15.94
N ARG A 196 -19.56 -13.37 14.98
CA ARG A 196 -18.63 -12.23 15.00
C ARG A 196 -19.41 -10.91 15.03
N LEU A 197 -18.79 -9.89 15.63
CA LEU A 197 -19.30 -8.51 15.55
C LEU A 197 -19.04 -7.87 14.19
N ASP A 198 -17.98 -8.32 13.50
CA ASP A 198 -17.59 -7.83 12.17
C ASP A 198 -18.28 -8.59 11.03
N ALA A 199 -18.50 -7.88 9.93
CA ALA A 199 -18.67 -8.45 8.60
C ALA A 199 -17.30 -8.68 7.93
N LYS A 200 -17.23 -9.60 6.98
CA LYS A 200 -16.09 -9.80 6.06
C LYS A 200 -16.49 -9.30 4.69
N VAL A 201 -15.72 -8.41 4.09
CA VAL A 201 -16.03 -7.82 2.78
C VAL A 201 -14.86 -8.04 1.83
N GLU A 202 -15.12 -8.68 0.71
CA GLU A 202 -14.15 -9.02 -0.32
C GLU A 202 -14.50 -8.36 -1.65
N PHE A 203 -13.51 -7.73 -2.28
CA PHE A 203 -13.63 -7.19 -3.63
C PHE A 203 -12.74 -7.98 -4.57
N ILE A 204 -13.32 -8.41 -5.69
CA ILE A 204 -12.61 -9.06 -6.80
C ILE A 204 -12.83 -8.18 -8.03
N VAL A 205 -11.77 -7.51 -8.47
CA VAL A 205 -11.76 -6.67 -9.66
C VAL A 205 -11.14 -7.47 -10.80
N LYS A 206 -11.78 -7.49 -11.95
CA LYS A 206 -11.30 -8.19 -13.14
C LYS A 206 -11.51 -7.36 -14.40
N THR A 207 -10.76 -7.68 -15.44
CA THR A 207 -10.93 -7.08 -16.76
C THR A 207 -11.77 -7.98 -17.67
N GLU A 208 -12.57 -7.40 -18.54
CA GLU A 208 -13.33 -8.14 -19.57
C GLU A 208 -13.43 -7.30 -20.84
N VAL A 209 -12.83 -7.78 -21.93
CA VAL A 209 -12.97 -7.11 -23.24
C VAL A 209 -14.42 -7.27 -23.73
N PRO A 210 -15.14 -6.17 -24.03
CA PRO A 210 -16.50 -6.25 -24.56
C PRO A 210 -16.58 -7.12 -25.81
N ALA A 211 -17.68 -7.86 -25.98
CA ALA A 211 -17.83 -8.86 -27.03
C ALA A 211 -17.58 -8.29 -28.45
N GLU A 212 -18.03 -7.07 -28.69
CA GLU A 212 -17.86 -6.32 -29.94
C GLU A 212 -16.45 -5.77 -30.16
N LYS A 213 -15.56 -5.86 -29.16
CA LYS A 213 -14.16 -5.39 -29.21
C LYS A 213 -13.13 -6.52 -29.23
N ILE A 214 -13.56 -7.78 -29.04
CA ILE A 214 -12.68 -8.96 -29.09
C ILE A 214 -11.99 -9.02 -30.46
N GLY A 215 -10.66 -9.12 -30.45
CA GLY A 215 -9.81 -9.15 -31.65
C GLY A 215 -9.59 -7.79 -32.32
N ILE A 216 -10.24 -6.74 -31.83
CA ILE A 216 -10.04 -5.35 -32.28
C ILE A 216 -9.11 -4.64 -31.31
N TRP A 217 -9.44 -4.68 -30.01
CA TRP A 217 -8.57 -4.14 -28.97
C TRP A 217 -7.39 -5.06 -28.70
N LYS A 218 -6.25 -4.47 -28.36
CA LYS A 218 -5.04 -5.19 -27.96
C LYS A 218 -4.55 -4.69 -26.60
N ASN A 219 -3.90 -5.57 -25.85
CA ASN A 219 -3.27 -5.25 -24.56
C ASN A 219 -4.22 -4.56 -23.58
N PHE A 220 -5.44 -5.10 -23.42
CA PHE A 220 -6.41 -4.56 -22.46
C PHE A 220 -5.98 -4.89 -21.04
N ASP A 221 -5.52 -3.86 -20.33
CA ASP A 221 -4.93 -3.98 -19.00
C ASP A 221 -5.58 -3.01 -18.01
N PHE A 222 -5.58 -3.40 -16.75
CA PHE A 222 -5.85 -2.51 -15.63
C PHE A 222 -4.70 -2.63 -14.62
N ARG A 223 -4.14 -1.50 -14.23
CA ARG A 223 -3.11 -1.42 -13.20
C ARG A 223 -3.73 -0.82 -11.94
N PRO A 224 -4.09 -1.64 -10.94
CA PRO A 224 -4.65 -1.12 -9.70
C PRO A 224 -3.62 -0.21 -9.01
N LYS A 225 -4.10 0.88 -8.42
CA LYS A 225 -3.27 1.80 -7.63
C LYS A 225 -3.57 1.60 -6.15
N ASP A 226 -4.71 2.11 -5.69
CA ASP A 226 -5.09 2.05 -4.27
C ASP A 226 -6.61 1.94 -4.10
N TRP A 227 -7.03 1.50 -2.92
CA TRP A 227 -8.42 1.51 -2.47
C TRP A 227 -8.54 2.12 -1.08
N ARG A 228 -9.72 2.65 -0.75
CA ARG A 228 -10.08 3.06 0.62
C ARG A 228 -11.56 2.81 0.89
N VAL A 229 -11.92 2.76 2.16
CA VAL A 229 -13.31 2.62 2.61
C VAL A 229 -13.69 3.88 3.36
N VAL A 230 -14.84 4.43 3.00
CA VAL A 230 -15.41 5.65 3.57
C VAL A 230 -16.60 5.28 4.43
N ASN A 231 -16.79 5.99 5.54
CA ASN A 231 -17.86 5.77 6.51
C ASN A 231 -17.85 4.37 7.15
N VAL A 232 -16.72 3.97 7.75
CA VAL A 232 -16.64 2.75 8.57
C VAL A 232 -17.08 3.06 10.01
N PRO A 233 -18.03 2.31 10.61
CA PRO A 233 -18.36 2.52 12.02
C PRO A 233 -17.17 2.23 12.93
N ALA A 234 -16.93 3.04 13.96
CA ALA A 234 -15.85 2.84 14.93
C ALA A 234 -16.23 1.89 16.08
N GLN A 235 -17.47 1.38 16.10
CA GLN A 235 -18.01 0.58 17.20
C GLN A 235 -19.12 -0.36 16.72
N SER A 236 -19.41 -1.39 17.51
CA SER A 236 -20.53 -2.31 17.32
C SER A 236 -21.24 -2.58 18.63
N LEU A 237 -22.55 -2.80 18.61
CA LEU A 237 -23.23 -3.39 19.76
C LEU A 237 -22.73 -4.82 20.00
N VAL A 238 -22.47 -5.14 21.27
CA VAL A 238 -22.01 -6.48 21.68
C VAL A 238 -23.01 -7.54 21.29
N LEU A 239 -24.32 -7.30 21.45
CA LEU A 239 -25.38 -8.17 20.97
C LEU A 239 -26.18 -7.48 19.85
N PRO A 240 -26.68 -8.23 18.85
CA PRO A 240 -27.39 -7.65 17.72
C PRO A 240 -28.73 -7.01 18.13
N LYS A 241 -29.12 -5.95 17.42
CA LYS A 241 -30.51 -5.44 17.38
C LYS A 241 -31.24 -6.03 16.18
N THR A 242 -32.57 -6.12 16.29
CA THR A 242 -33.43 -6.53 15.18
C THR A 242 -33.60 -5.42 14.15
N ASP A 243 -33.67 -4.15 14.58
CA ASP A 243 -34.00 -3.01 13.72
C ASP A 243 -33.14 -1.76 14.04
N GLY A 244 -32.92 -0.91 13.02
CA GLY A 244 -32.23 0.38 13.13
C GLY A 244 -30.70 0.31 13.08
N ASP A 245 -30.05 1.48 13.21
CA ASP A 245 -28.58 1.59 13.24
C ASP A 245 -27.99 0.86 14.46
N THR A 246 -27.02 -0.01 14.18
CA THR A 246 -26.36 -0.89 15.11
C THR A 246 -25.08 -0.29 15.72
N GLY A 247 -24.66 0.89 15.26
CA GLY A 247 -23.58 1.66 15.87
C GLY A 247 -24.00 2.42 17.13
N GLY A 248 -25.29 2.47 17.46
CA GLY A 248 -25.84 3.25 18.58
C GLY A 248 -26.17 4.70 18.22
N GLU A 249 -26.89 5.42 19.08
CA GLU A 249 -27.42 6.79 18.78
C GLU A 249 -26.35 7.85 18.45
N LYS A 250 -25.07 7.56 18.68
CA LYS A 250 -23.92 8.44 18.45
C LYS A 250 -22.75 7.65 17.85
N CYS A 251 -23.01 6.87 16.81
CA CYS A 251 -21.94 6.15 16.13
C CYS A 251 -20.94 7.13 15.52
N GLU A 252 -19.65 6.95 15.84
CA GLU A 252 -18.56 7.61 15.13
C GLU A 252 -18.22 6.80 13.88
N TYR A 253 -17.92 7.51 12.79
CA TYR A 253 -17.49 6.93 11.52
C TYR A 253 -16.10 7.46 11.18
N PHE A 254 -15.30 6.61 10.53
CA PHE A 254 -13.97 6.99 10.06
C PHE A 254 -13.75 6.53 8.62
N ASP A 255 -12.85 7.24 7.96
CA ASP A 255 -12.38 6.90 6.63
C ASP A 255 -10.99 6.28 6.73
N THR A 256 -10.74 5.28 5.90
CA THR A 256 -9.43 4.64 5.90
C THR A 256 -8.46 5.44 5.06
N LYS A 257 -7.17 5.32 5.37
CA LYS A 257 -6.12 5.70 4.43
C LYS A 257 -6.22 4.84 3.18
N GLU A 258 -5.67 5.35 2.08
CA GLU A 258 -5.47 4.57 0.86
C GLU A 258 -4.55 3.38 1.14
N MET A 259 -4.97 2.20 0.68
CA MET A 259 -4.27 0.93 0.85
C MET A 259 -4.03 0.28 -0.53
N PRO A 260 -2.90 -0.42 -0.71
CA PRO A 260 -2.63 -1.12 -1.95
C PRO A 260 -3.55 -2.34 -2.08
N PHE A 261 -3.77 -2.78 -3.32
CA PHE A 261 -4.42 -4.06 -3.57
C PHE A 261 -3.59 -5.20 -3.00
N GLU A 262 -4.26 -6.13 -2.33
CA GLU A 262 -3.57 -7.19 -1.63
C GLU A 262 -3.09 -8.27 -2.57
N ARG A 263 -3.90 -8.69 -3.52
CA ARG A 263 -3.57 -9.74 -4.48
C ARG A 263 -3.74 -9.20 -5.88
N GLU A 264 -2.76 -9.48 -6.70
CA GLU A 264 -2.80 -9.25 -8.13
C GLU A 264 -2.41 -10.55 -8.84
N VAL A 265 -3.21 -10.94 -9.82
CA VAL A 265 -2.99 -12.09 -10.69
C VAL A 265 -2.94 -11.55 -12.12
N ARG A 266 -1.80 -11.81 -12.75
CA ARG A 266 -1.52 -11.45 -14.13
C ARG A 266 -1.59 -12.71 -15.00
N ASP A 267 -2.10 -12.58 -16.21
CA ASP A 267 -2.12 -13.67 -17.19
C ASP A 267 -0.73 -13.90 -17.83
N ALA A 268 -0.66 -14.77 -18.83
CA ALA A 268 0.59 -15.10 -19.52
C ALA A 268 1.19 -13.92 -20.32
N ASP A 269 0.34 -12.99 -20.76
CA ASP A 269 0.73 -11.76 -21.46
C ASP A 269 0.94 -10.59 -20.48
N TYR A 270 0.88 -10.87 -19.18
CA TYR A 270 1.02 -9.91 -18.09
C TYR A 270 -0.10 -8.84 -18.05
N MET A 271 -1.26 -9.16 -18.62
CA MET A 271 -2.49 -8.37 -18.45
C MET A 271 -3.15 -8.75 -17.12
N LEU A 272 -3.88 -7.83 -16.51
CA LEU A 272 -4.63 -8.14 -15.29
C LEU A 272 -5.72 -9.18 -15.56
N ASP A 273 -5.60 -10.35 -14.92
CA ASP A 273 -6.68 -11.33 -14.82
C ASP A 273 -7.62 -10.93 -13.68
N THR A 274 -7.08 -10.87 -12.45
CA THR A 274 -7.83 -10.45 -11.27
C THR A 274 -6.95 -9.69 -10.28
N CYS A 275 -7.50 -8.68 -9.61
CA CYS A 275 -6.95 -8.18 -8.36
C CYS A 275 -8.03 -8.18 -7.28
N SER A 276 -7.61 -8.27 -6.02
CA SER A 276 -8.55 -8.37 -4.90
C SER A 276 -7.98 -7.79 -3.62
N PHE A 277 -8.88 -7.41 -2.73
CA PHE A 277 -8.60 -7.05 -1.34
C PHE A 277 -9.78 -7.48 -0.46
N VAL A 278 -9.53 -7.56 0.85
CA VAL A 278 -10.56 -7.91 1.83
C VAL A 278 -10.41 -7.03 3.05
N PHE A 279 -11.50 -6.80 3.74
CA PHE A 279 -11.46 -6.14 5.03
C PHE A 279 -12.55 -6.64 5.96
N TYR A 280 -12.41 -6.29 7.23
CA TYR A 280 -13.43 -6.49 8.23
C TYR A 280 -13.91 -5.15 8.74
N MET A 281 -15.21 -5.05 8.97
CA MET A 281 -15.81 -3.85 9.54
C MET A 281 -16.94 -4.21 10.51
N PRO A 282 -17.21 -3.35 11.51
CA PRO A 282 -18.42 -3.49 12.30
C PRO A 282 -19.69 -3.45 11.43
N GLU A 283 -20.78 -3.98 11.97
CA GLU A 283 -22.11 -3.89 11.36
C GLU A 283 -22.55 -2.44 11.11
N ASN A 284 -22.98 -2.13 9.88
CA ASN A 284 -23.55 -0.84 9.51
C ASN A 284 -24.90 -1.03 8.81
N ARG A 285 -25.99 -0.50 9.37
CA ARG A 285 -27.33 -0.61 8.78
C ARG A 285 -27.88 0.76 8.46
N GLN A 286 -28.15 1.03 7.19
CA GLN A 286 -28.51 2.36 6.68
C GLN A 286 -29.78 2.31 5.84
N THR A 287 -30.58 3.38 5.95
CA THR A 287 -31.82 3.55 5.17
C THR A 287 -31.57 4.56 4.05
N PRO A 288 -32.00 4.29 2.80
CA PRO A 288 -31.78 5.20 1.68
C PRO A 288 -32.46 6.56 1.87
N VAL A 289 -31.88 7.62 1.30
CA VAL A 289 -32.46 8.97 1.28
C VAL A 289 -33.71 9.00 0.39
N LYS A 290 -33.64 8.30 -0.75
CA LYS A 290 -34.71 8.13 -1.74
C LYS A 290 -34.66 6.70 -2.27
N SER A 291 -35.83 6.11 -2.55
CA SER A 291 -35.87 4.78 -3.18
C SER A 291 -35.50 4.87 -4.66
N ILE A 292 -34.58 4.00 -5.08
CA ILE A 292 -34.14 3.82 -6.46
C ILE A 292 -35.14 2.95 -7.25
N LYS A 293 -35.93 2.12 -6.56
CA LYS A 293 -36.95 1.26 -7.20
C LYS A 293 -37.97 2.07 -8.00
N GLU A 294 -38.27 3.28 -7.53
CA GLU A 294 -39.26 4.19 -8.10
C GLU A 294 -38.67 5.21 -9.09
N ALA A 295 -37.34 5.20 -9.29
CA ALA A 295 -36.69 6.14 -10.20
C ALA A 295 -37.04 5.87 -11.66
N GLU A 296 -37.38 6.93 -12.41
CA GLU A 296 -37.49 6.86 -13.86
C GLU A 296 -36.10 6.72 -14.48
N ILE A 297 -35.91 5.68 -15.29
CA ILE A 297 -34.68 5.41 -16.03
C ILE A 297 -35.02 5.36 -17.52
N THR A 298 -34.18 6.01 -18.33
CA THR A 298 -34.32 5.99 -19.78
C THR A 298 -34.21 4.55 -20.29
N PRO A 299 -35.25 3.98 -20.94
CA PRO A 299 -35.20 2.60 -21.40
C PRO A 299 -34.10 2.42 -22.45
N THR A 300 -33.15 1.52 -22.21
CA THR A 300 -32.21 1.11 -23.25
C THR A 300 -32.88 0.10 -24.18
N PRO A 301 -32.71 0.17 -25.52
CA PRO A 301 -33.32 -0.74 -26.50
C PRO A 301 -32.97 -2.24 -26.32
N GLU A 302 -31.99 -2.56 -25.49
CA GLU A 302 -31.36 -3.89 -25.40
C GLU A 302 -31.81 -4.74 -24.19
N GLY A 303 -32.66 -4.19 -23.30
CA GLY A 303 -33.32 -4.92 -22.21
C GLY A 303 -32.45 -5.33 -21.00
N GLY A 304 -33.14 -5.71 -19.90
CA GLY A 304 -32.66 -6.52 -18.76
C GLY A 304 -31.42 -6.02 -18.01
N GLU A 305 -30.23 -6.45 -18.43
CA GLU A 305 -28.96 -6.25 -17.70
C GLU A 305 -28.52 -4.78 -17.67
N LYS A 306 -28.70 -4.03 -18.78
CA LYS A 306 -28.38 -2.60 -18.81
C LYS A 306 -29.31 -1.78 -17.92
N GLU A 307 -30.58 -2.19 -17.78
CA GLU A 307 -31.52 -1.55 -16.85
C GLU A 307 -31.10 -1.78 -15.40
N VAL A 308 -30.71 -3.02 -15.05
CA VAL A 308 -30.21 -3.35 -13.70
C VAL A 308 -28.93 -2.57 -13.39
N ALA A 309 -27.99 -2.49 -14.33
CA ALA A 309 -26.76 -1.71 -14.17
C ALA A 309 -27.04 -0.21 -14.01
N ALA A 310 -27.96 0.35 -14.79
CA ALA A 310 -28.37 1.75 -14.67
C ALA A 310 -29.05 2.03 -13.32
N ARG A 311 -29.89 1.10 -12.81
CA ARG A 311 -30.45 1.23 -11.45
C ARG A 311 -29.38 1.20 -10.38
N TYR A 312 -28.45 0.24 -10.47
CA TYR A 312 -27.34 0.17 -9.51
C TYR A 312 -26.55 1.48 -9.49
N ALA A 313 -26.26 2.04 -10.67
CA ALA A 313 -25.46 3.24 -10.80
C ALA A 313 -26.04 4.50 -10.13
N LEU A 314 -27.36 4.54 -9.90
CA LEU A 314 -28.00 5.62 -9.15
C LEU A 314 -27.55 5.67 -7.69
N ARG A 315 -27.00 4.58 -7.13
CA ARG A 315 -26.42 4.57 -5.79
C ARG A 315 -25.25 5.54 -5.67
N GLU A 316 -24.55 5.80 -6.77
CA GLU A 316 -23.40 6.70 -6.82
C GLU A 316 -23.74 8.13 -7.31
N LYS A 317 -24.99 8.36 -7.75
CA LYS A 317 -25.42 9.65 -8.30
C LYS A 317 -25.33 10.77 -7.26
N ARG A 318 -24.85 11.94 -7.69
CA ARG A 318 -24.71 13.14 -6.86
C ARG A 318 -25.60 14.28 -7.34
N ASP A 319 -26.00 15.11 -6.39
CA ASP A 319 -26.67 16.37 -6.66
C ASP A 319 -25.67 17.40 -7.22
N LYS A 320 -26.14 18.35 -8.02
CA LYS A 320 -25.30 19.42 -8.57
C LYS A 320 -25.04 20.47 -7.48
N ALA A 321 -23.78 20.83 -7.24
CA ALA A 321 -23.45 21.92 -6.35
C ALA A 321 -23.98 23.26 -6.91
N ALA A 322 -24.39 24.16 -6.02
CA ALA A 322 -24.76 25.52 -6.42
C ALA A 322 -23.52 26.29 -6.89
N GLN A 323 -23.62 26.99 -8.03
CA GLN A 323 -22.56 27.89 -8.47
C GLN A 323 -22.48 29.10 -7.53
N GLU A 324 -21.29 29.40 -7.03
CA GLU A 324 -21.02 30.54 -6.17
C GLU A 324 -20.42 31.71 -6.98
N PRO A 325 -20.62 32.98 -6.58
CA PRO A 325 -20.00 34.13 -7.25
C PRO A 325 -18.47 34.06 -7.19
N GLY A 326 -17.82 33.69 -8.29
CA GLY A 326 -16.36 33.53 -8.37
C GLY A 326 -15.91 32.27 -9.09
N ASP A 327 -16.81 31.32 -9.36
CA ASP A 327 -16.49 30.10 -10.10
C ASP A 327 -16.01 30.43 -11.53
N ASP A 328 -14.76 30.09 -11.83
CA ASP A 328 -14.13 30.25 -13.15
C ASP A 328 -13.66 28.89 -13.70
N PHE A 329 -14.40 28.36 -14.67
CA PHE A 329 -14.07 27.13 -15.38
C PHE A 329 -13.33 27.36 -16.71
N SER A 330 -12.83 28.57 -16.98
CA SER A 330 -12.14 28.91 -18.24
C SER A 330 -10.96 27.99 -18.59
N SER A 331 -10.31 27.44 -17.56
CA SER A 331 -9.18 26.50 -17.69
C SER A 331 -9.59 25.04 -17.91
N LYS A 332 -10.90 24.72 -17.83
CA LYS A 332 -11.49 23.38 -17.98
C LYS A 332 -12.63 23.39 -19.01
N PRO A 333 -12.31 23.41 -20.32
CA PRO A 333 -13.31 23.51 -21.37
C PRO A 333 -14.35 22.38 -21.28
N GLY A 334 -15.61 22.74 -21.03
CA GLY A 334 -16.73 21.79 -20.91
C GLY A 334 -17.35 21.71 -19.51
N GLN A 335 -16.58 22.02 -18.45
CA GLN A 335 -17.11 22.04 -17.08
C GLN A 335 -18.12 23.17 -16.88
N LYS A 336 -19.17 22.88 -16.13
CA LYS A 336 -20.30 23.76 -15.82
C LYS A 336 -20.62 23.83 -14.33
N TYR A 337 -20.39 22.78 -13.55
CA TYR A 337 -20.67 22.73 -12.12
C TYR A 337 -19.71 21.76 -11.41
N GLU A 338 -19.87 21.58 -10.10
CA GLU A 338 -19.17 20.56 -9.30
C GLU A 338 -20.17 19.61 -8.63
N ASN A 339 -19.68 18.47 -8.12
CA ASN A 339 -20.50 17.44 -7.48
C ASN A 339 -20.81 17.75 -6.00
N GLY A 340 -22.08 17.59 -5.61
CA GLY A 340 -22.59 17.74 -4.26
C GLY A 340 -22.73 16.41 -3.50
N ALA A 341 -23.73 16.34 -2.60
CA ALA A 341 -24.05 15.14 -1.82
C ALA A 341 -24.66 14.04 -2.68
N PHE A 342 -24.66 12.79 -2.19
CA PHE A 342 -25.33 11.68 -2.87
C PHE A 342 -26.84 11.88 -2.91
N THR A 343 -27.46 11.66 -4.08
CA THR A 343 -28.89 11.88 -4.29
C THR A 343 -29.76 10.81 -3.62
N TYR A 344 -29.28 9.55 -3.60
CA TYR A 344 -30.03 8.37 -3.12
C TYR A 344 -29.38 7.70 -1.90
N ALA A 345 -28.05 7.58 -1.91
CA ALA A 345 -27.32 6.94 -0.82
C ALA A 345 -27.35 7.80 0.45
N PRO A 346 -27.50 7.20 1.64
CA PRO A 346 -27.43 7.93 2.90
C PRO A 346 -26.01 8.38 3.22
N GLU A 347 -25.89 9.49 3.95
CA GLU A 347 -24.61 10.13 4.29
C GLU A 347 -23.61 9.16 4.93
N ASN A 348 -24.08 8.27 5.80
CA ASN A 348 -23.27 7.29 6.53
C ASN A 348 -23.27 5.88 5.90
N ALA A 349 -23.73 5.72 4.65
CA ALA A 349 -23.52 4.46 3.93
C ALA A 349 -22.03 4.24 3.72
N THR A 350 -21.58 3.02 4.04
CA THR A 350 -20.20 2.62 3.75
C THR A 350 -20.04 2.36 2.27
N TYR A 351 -18.98 2.92 1.69
CA TYR A 351 -18.63 2.69 0.30
C TYR A 351 -17.12 2.56 0.12
N VAL A 352 -16.73 1.94 -0.98
CA VAL A 352 -15.34 1.70 -1.34
C VAL A 352 -14.99 2.52 -2.55
N GLU A 353 -13.87 3.23 -2.47
CA GLU A 353 -13.25 3.91 -3.60
C GLU A 353 -12.03 3.12 -4.06
N MET A 354 -11.93 2.84 -5.36
CA MET A 354 -10.81 2.15 -5.98
C MET A 354 -10.25 3.00 -7.11
N THR A 355 -8.93 3.03 -7.25
CA THR A 355 -8.23 3.78 -8.30
C THR A 355 -7.27 2.89 -9.07
N GLY A 356 -6.98 3.27 -10.31
CA GLY A 356 -5.96 2.62 -11.13
C GLY A 356 -5.89 3.21 -12.53
N THR A 357 -5.04 2.64 -13.38
CA THR A 357 -4.91 3.04 -14.78
C THR A 357 -5.43 1.92 -15.68
N LEU A 358 -6.46 2.23 -16.48
CA LEU A 358 -6.97 1.35 -17.53
C LEU A 358 -6.29 1.69 -18.86
N SER A 359 -5.81 0.68 -19.59
CA SER A 359 -5.15 0.92 -20.88
C SER A 359 -5.44 -0.16 -21.92
N TYR A 360 -5.44 0.22 -23.19
CA TYR A 360 -5.50 -0.66 -24.35
C TYR A 360 -5.13 0.06 -25.63
N VAL A 361 -4.86 -0.68 -26.70
CA VAL A 361 -4.76 -0.13 -28.06
C VAL A 361 -6.09 -0.37 -28.77
N ASP A 362 -6.69 0.69 -29.30
CA ASP A 362 -7.97 0.60 -30.02
C ASP A 362 -7.82 0.07 -31.46
N GLY A 363 -8.94 -0.04 -32.17
CA GLY A 363 -8.95 -0.55 -33.55
C GLY A 363 -8.29 0.37 -34.58
N GLU A 364 -8.03 1.63 -34.22
CA GLU A 364 -7.34 2.61 -35.08
C GLU A 364 -5.84 2.70 -34.76
N GLY A 365 -5.37 2.00 -33.73
CA GLY A 365 -3.98 1.97 -33.31
C GLY A 365 -3.61 3.07 -32.31
N TYR A 366 -4.59 3.76 -31.71
CA TYR A 366 -4.34 4.69 -30.61
C TYR A 366 -4.26 3.93 -29.30
N SER A 367 -3.25 4.28 -28.49
CA SER A 367 -3.20 3.90 -27.09
C SER A 367 -4.19 4.74 -26.31
N VAL A 368 -5.15 4.06 -25.72
CA VAL A 368 -6.11 4.57 -24.74
C VAL A 368 -5.47 4.40 -23.37
N ASN A 369 -5.31 5.48 -22.62
CA ASN A 369 -4.88 5.43 -21.22
C ASN A 369 -5.82 6.30 -20.40
N ALA A 370 -6.46 5.71 -19.39
CA ALA A 370 -7.33 6.42 -18.48
C ALA A 370 -6.94 6.16 -17.03
N ASP A 371 -6.69 7.22 -16.27
CA ASP A 371 -6.67 7.12 -14.81
C ASP A 371 -8.11 7.17 -14.33
N VAL A 372 -8.53 6.13 -13.63
CA VAL A 372 -9.94 5.88 -13.30
C VAL A 372 -10.15 5.78 -11.79
N LYS A 373 -11.31 6.24 -11.34
CA LYS A 373 -11.81 6.09 -9.98
C LYS A 373 -13.18 5.43 -10.00
N PHE A 374 -13.35 4.42 -9.17
CA PHE A 374 -14.61 3.68 -9.01
C PHE A 374 -15.15 3.89 -7.60
N THR A 375 -16.44 4.17 -7.47
CA THR A 375 -17.15 4.22 -6.19
C THR A 375 -18.17 3.08 -6.12
N VAL A 376 -18.17 2.32 -5.02
CA VAL A 376 -19.05 1.16 -4.83
C VAL A 376 -19.65 1.16 -3.43
N HIS A 377 -20.94 1.47 -3.29
CA HIS A 377 -21.64 1.37 -2.00
C HIS A 377 -21.90 -0.09 -1.59
N LEU A 378 -21.63 -0.42 -0.32
CA LEU A 378 -21.89 -1.76 0.24
C LEU A 378 -23.39 -2.04 0.41
N GLY A 379 -23.76 -3.33 0.47
CA GLY A 379 -25.13 -3.85 0.51
C GLY A 379 -25.50 -4.58 -0.78
N TYR A 380 -26.65 -4.24 -1.35
CA TYR A 380 -27.17 -4.80 -2.60
C TYR A 380 -27.48 -6.32 -2.56
N VAL A 381 -27.82 -6.84 -1.38
CA VAL A 381 -28.22 -8.24 -1.23
C VAL A 381 -29.53 -8.49 -1.99
N ASN A 382 -29.65 -9.66 -2.63
CA ASN A 382 -30.79 -10.02 -3.48
C ASN A 382 -31.06 -9.04 -4.64
N ALA A 383 -30.03 -8.31 -5.09
CA ALA A 383 -30.12 -7.28 -6.13
C ALA A 383 -31.08 -6.14 -5.78
N ASP A 384 -31.18 -5.80 -4.49
CA ASP A 384 -31.97 -4.66 -4.01
C ASP A 384 -31.14 -3.35 -4.08
N PRO A 385 -31.44 -2.40 -4.99
CA PRO A 385 -30.69 -1.14 -5.08
C PRO A 385 -30.85 -0.24 -3.85
N ASP A 386 -31.88 -0.46 -3.03
CA ASP A 386 -32.14 0.30 -1.80
C ASP A 386 -31.43 -0.30 -0.58
N ASP A 387 -30.76 -1.45 -0.72
CA ASP A 387 -30.04 -2.10 0.37
C ASP A 387 -28.63 -1.52 0.54
N TYR A 388 -28.39 -0.83 1.65
CA TYR A 388 -27.09 -0.27 2.04
C TYR A 388 -26.53 -0.95 3.31
N ASN A 389 -27.04 -2.13 3.67
CA ASN A 389 -26.69 -2.78 4.92
C ASN A 389 -25.45 -3.67 4.79
N THR A 390 -24.61 -3.63 5.82
CA THR A 390 -23.51 -4.56 6.06
C THR A 390 -23.75 -5.24 7.41
N GLU A 391 -24.17 -6.50 7.37
CA GLU A 391 -24.57 -7.29 8.54
C GLU A 391 -23.38 -7.99 9.20
N ARG A 392 -23.39 -8.08 10.54
CA ARG A 392 -22.36 -8.80 11.29
C ARG A 392 -22.30 -10.29 10.91
N ASN A 393 -21.11 -10.88 11.01
CA ASN A 393 -20.87 -12.30 10.73
C ASN A 393 -21.34 -12.75 9.34
N THR A 394 -21.34 -11.83 8.37
CA THR A 394 -21.69 -12.08 6.97
C THR A 394 -20.47 -11.83 6.08
N HIS A 395 -20.27 -12.69 5.09
CA HIS A 395 -19.23 -12.53 4.07
C HIS A 395 -19.86 -11.99 2.79
N TYR A 396 -19.50 -10.76 2.44
CA TYR A 396 -19.89 -10.10 1.20
C TYR A 396 -18.78 -10.25 0.16
N THR A 397 -19.12 -10.64 -1.06
CA THR A 397 -18.19 -10.66 -2.19
C THR A 397 -18.72 -9.78 -3.32
N TYR A 398 -17.97 -8.73 -3.65
CA TYR A 398 -18.25 -7.83 -4.76
C TYR A 398 -17.34 -8.19 -5.94
N THR A 399 -17.94 -8.54 -7.08
CA THR A 399 -17.18 -8.74 -8.32
C THR A 399 -17.35 -7.53 -9.22
N VAL A 400 -16.26 -6.77 -9.42
CA VAL A 400 -16.23 -5.59 -10.28
C VAL A 400 -15.58 -5.97 -11.60
N THR A 401 -16.26 -5.73 -12.72
CA THR A 401 -15.77 -6.09 -14.06
C THR A 401 -15.53 -4.83 -14.88
N LEU A 402 -14.29 -4.56 -15.24
CA LEU A 402 -13.88 -3.40 -16.02
C LEU A 402 -13.95 -3.70 -17.51
N ARG A 403 -14.74 -2.91 -18.26
CA ARG A 403 -15.07 -3.16 -19.67
C ARG A 403 -14.59 -2.09 -20.66
N GLY A 404 -13.85 -1.08 -20.20
CA GLY A 404 -13.37 0.02 -21.05
C GLY A 404 -13.90 1.37 -20.60
N VAL A 405 -13.47 2.43 -21.29
CA VAL A 405 -13.73 3.84 -20.93
C VAL A 405 -14.97 4.44 -21.59
N ASN A 406 -15.83 3.62 -22.20
CA ASN A 406 -16.91 4.13 -23.06
C ASN A 406 -17.88 5.05 -22.30
N ASP A 407 -18.21 4.73 -21.05
CA ASP A 407 -19.15 5.52 -20.26
C ASP A 407 -18.56 6.90 -19.93
N ILE A 408 -17.25 6.98 -19.62
CA ILE A 408 -16.49 8.24 -19.46
C ILE A 408 -16.53 9.06 -20.77
N VAL A 409 -16.31 8.42 -21.92
CA VAL A 409 -16.35 9.09 -23.23
C VAL A 409 -17.75 9.65 -23.51
N VAL A 410 -18.80 8.87 -23.22
CA VAL A 410 -20.18 9.28 -23.45
C VAL A 410 -20.55 10.46 -22.55
N GLU A 411 -20.20 10.42 -21.27
CA GLU A 411 -20.42 11.50 -20.32
C GLU A 411 -19.77 12.82 -20.79
N VAL A 412 -18.50 12.79 -21.19
CA VAL A 412 -17.78 14.00 -21.66
C VAL A 412 -18.32 14.50 -23.00
N THR A 413 -18.61 13.61 -23.95
CA THR A 413 -18.99 14.01 -25.32
C THR A 413 -20.47 14.36 -25.46
N ALA A 414 -21.37 13.59 -24.83
CA ALA A 414 -22.80 13.83 -24.85
C ALA A 414 -23.23 14.84 -23.79
N GLY A 415 -22.54 14.92 -22.65
CA GLY A 415 -22.76 15.94 -21.61
C GLY A 415 -22.61 17.36 -22.13
N ALA A 416 -21.82 17.57 -23.20
CA ALA A 416 -21.75 18.85 -23.89
C ALA A 416 -23.09 19.33 -24.48
N GLN A 417 -24.03 18.41 -24.72
CA GLN A 417 -25.37 18.70 -25.25
C GLN A 417 -26.47 18.56 -24.18
N ASP A 418 -26.28 17.67 -23.20
CA ASP A 418 -27.23 17.39 -22.12
C ASP A 418 -26.51 17.30 -20.77
N ASP A 419 -26.61 18.37 -19.97
CA ASP A 419 -25.91 18.53 -18.68
C ASP A 419 -26.41 17.59 -17.58
N GLU A 420 -27.37 16.73 -17.83
CA GLU A 420 -27.83 15.70 -16.88
C GLU A 420 -27.42 14.29 -17.28
N ARG A 421 -26.75 14.13 -18.43
CA ARG A 421 -26.40 12.82 -18.96
C ARG A 421 -25.10 12.30 -18.34
N GLU A 422 -25.27 11.43 -17.35
CA GLU A 422 -24.23 10.67 -16.67
C GLU A 422 -24.70 9.20 -16.60
N ASP A 423 -24.29 8.39 -17.58
CA ASP A 423 -24.84 7.03 -17.76
C ASP A 423 -24.29 6.06 -16.68
N ARG A 424 -23.14 6.37 -16.07
CA ARG A 424 -22.53 5.57 -14.98
C ARG A 424 -21.91 6.46 -13.90
N PRO A 425 -22.72 7.05 -13.00
CA PRO A 425 -22.17 7.80 -11.88
C PRO A 425 -21.19 6.98 -11.04
N GLY A 426 -20.14 7.65 -10.57
CA GLY A 426 -19.10 7.03 -9.76
C GLY A 426 -18.10 6.18 -10.54
N TYR A 427 -18.17 6.17 -11.88
CA TYR A 427 -17.10 5.67 -12.76
C TYR A 427 -16.45 6.85 -13.50
N GLU A 428 -15.50 7.48 -12.83
CA GLU A 428 -14.86 8.71 -13.31
C GLU A 428 -13.48 8.42 -13.90
N GLY A 429 -13.03 9.26 -14.82
CA GLY A 429 -11.63 9.20 -15.24
C GLY A 429 -11.17 10.25 -16.24
N ASP A 430 -9.85 10.37 -16.31
CA ASP A 430 -9.16 11.23 -17.26
C ASP A 430 -8.58 10.41 -18.39
N LEU A 431 -9.13 10.58 -19.60
CA LEU A 431 -8.80 9.79 -20.76
C LEU A 431 -7.92 10.55 -21.76
N ILE A 432 -6.84 9.89 -22.18
CA ILE A 432 -5.94 10.36 -23.23
C ILE A 432 -5.90 9.34 -24.38
N TYR A 433 -6.22 9.81 -25.59
CA TYR A 433 -5.94 9.12 -26.84
C TYR A 433 -4.60 9.61 -27.39
N ILE A 434 -3.65 8.69 -27.58
CA ILE A 434 -2.33 9.03 -28.12
C ILE A 434 -1.77 7.88 -28.95
N ALA A 435 -1.09 8.20 -30.05
CA ALA A 435 -0.29 7.21 -30.76
C ALA A 435 0.87 6.76 -29.85
N GLU A 436 1.05 5.45 -29.67
CA GLU A 436 2.03 4.89 -28.73
C GLU A 436 3.44 5.50 -28.88
N ALA A 437 3.88 5.73 -30.12
CA ALA A 437 5.18 6.32 -30.44
C ALA A 437 5.40 7.75 -29.89
N ASN A 438 4.35 8.43 -29.42
CA ASN A 438 4.37 9.80 -28.94
C ASN A 438 4.10 9.92 -27.43
N LEU A 439 3.99 8.80 -26.71
CA LEU A 439 3.88 8.76 -25.25
C LEU A 439 5.25 8.51 -24.61
N TYR A 440 5.75 9.47 -23.83
CA TYR A 440 6.99 9.34 -23.08
C TYR A 440 6.69 9.13 -21.60
N ASN A 441 6.95 7.91 -21.13
CA ASN A 441 6.89 7.57 -19.71
C ASN A 441 8.25 7.80 -19.07
N LEU A 442 8.30 8.68 -18.07
CA LEU A 442 9.50 9.18 -17.43
C LEU A 442 9.45 8.90 -15.93
N ASP A 443 10.62 8.72 -15.34
CA ASP A 443 10.76 8.61 -13.89
C ASP A 443 10.96 9.97 -13.22
N ALA A 444 11.00 9.99 -11.89
CA ALA A 444 10.98 11.21 -11.09
C ALA A 444 12.27 12.04 -11.12
N HIS A 445 13.35 11.54 -11.74
CA HIS A 445 14.65 12.21 -11.82
C HIS A 445 14.77 13.13 -13.04
N TYR A 446 15.92 13.78 -13.19
CA TYR A 446 16.22 14.51 -14.42
C TYR A 446 16.27 13.57 -15.61
N ASP A 447 15.72 13.99 -16.74
CA ASP A 447 15.74 13.20 -17.97
C ASP A 447 15.86 14.07 -19.22
N ARG A 448 15.98 13.44 -20.39
CA ARG A 448 15.91 14.08 -21.71
C ARG A 448 15.21 13.20 -22.74
N VAL A 449 14.40 13.83 -23.57
CA VAL A 449 13.68 13.17 -24.66
C VAL A 449 13.94 13.90 -25.97
N LEU A 450 14.21 13.16 -27.03
CA LEU A 450 14.31 13.71 -28.37
C LEU A 450 12.95 13.58 -29.06
N ILE A 451 12.34 14.72 -29.39
CA ILE A 451 11.03 14.77 -30.06
C ILE A 451 11.15 15.41 -31.44
N HIS A 452 10.16 15.11 -32.28
CA HIS A 452 10.06 15.60 -33.65
C HIS A 452 8.69 16.24 -33.87
N LEU A 453 8.68 17.55 -34.09
CA LEU A 453 7.44 18.33 -34.27
C LEU A 453 7.20 18.66 -35.75
N ASP A 454 6.01 18.36 -36.26
CA ASP A 454 5.61 18.71 -37.61
C ASP A 454 5.13 20.17 -37.69
N ARG A 455 5.83 20.98 -38.49
CA ARG A 455 5.51 22.39 -38.71
C ARG A 455 4.11 22.59 -39.30
N SER A 456 3.57 21.62 -40.03
CA SER A 456 2.22 21.72 -40.63
C SER A 456 1.12 21.83 -39.57
N LYS A 457 1.37 21.36 -38.35
CA LYS A 457 0.42 21.36 -37.23
C LYS A 457 0.57 22.57 -36.30
N ALA A 458 1.56 23.44 -36.51
CA ALA A 458 1.88 24.54 -35.59
C ALA A 458 0.68 25.42 -35.22
N MET A 459 -0.22 25.70 -36.18
CA MET A 459 -1.40 26.53 -35.95
C MET A 459 -2.54 25.84 -35.18
N LYS A 460 -2.50 24.50 -35.06
CA LYS A 460 -3.48 23.68 -34.31
C LYS A 460 -2.96 23.22 -32.95
N MET A 461 -1.65 23.31 -32.75
CA MET A 461 -1.01 22.94 -31.49
C MET A 461 -1.41 23.92 -30.38
N THR A 462 -1.90 23.37 -29.28
CA THR A 462 -1.88 24.01 -27.96
C THR A 462 -1.28 23.01 -26.96
N TRP A 463 -1.36 23.31 -25.66
CA TRP A 463 -0.80 22.48 -24.62
C TRP A 463 -1.69 22.48 -23.37
N GLY A 464 -1.46 21.52 -22.50
CA GLY A 464 -2.10 21.44 -21.20
C GLY A 464 -1.22 20.73 -20.19
N VAL A 465 -1.60 20.80 -18.93
CA VAL A 465 -0.91 20.15 -17.83
C VAL A 465 -1.89 19.51 -16.85
N ARG A 466 -1.44 18.42 -16.23
CA ARG A 466 -2.04 17.87 -15.02
C ARG A 466 -0.92 17.63 -14.03
N THR A 467 -0.88 18.41 -12.96
CA THR A 467 0.15 18.38 -11.93
C THR A 467 -0.53 18.59 -10.57
N PRO A 468 0.21 18.48 -9.44
CA PRO A 468 -0.34 18.81 -8.11
C PRO A 468 -0.89 20.24 -7.99
N TYR A 469 -0.44 21.17 -8.85
CA TYR A 469 -0.83 22.58 -8.78
C TYR A 469 -1.81 23.01 -9.88
N ASN A 470 -1.81 22.39 -11.06
CA ASN A 470 -2.68 22.76 -12.16
C ASN A 470 -3.24 21.54 -12.90
N LYS A 471 -4.55 21.53 -13.17
CA LYS A 471 -5.20 20.65 -14.14
C LYS A 471 -5.93 21.53 -15.16
N ALA A 472 -5.27 21.82 -16.28
CA ALA A 472 -5.73 22.84 -17.21
C ALA A 472 -5.24 22.62 -18.65
N ILE A 473 -6.01 23.14 -19.59
CA ILE A 473 -5.65 23.24 -21.01
C ILE A 473 -5.56 24.71 -21.38
N TYR A 474 -4.46 25.12 -22.03
CA TYR A 474 -4.30 26.47 -22.53
C TYR A 474 -5.16 26.68 -23.79
N ASP A 475 -6.01 27.72 -23.78
CA ASP A 475 -6.87 28.03 -24.93
C ASP A 475 -6.01 28.41 -26.14
N ILE A 476 -6.23 27.72 -27.26
CA ILE A 476 -5.54 27.97 -28.52
C ILE A 476 -5.70 29.42 -29.00
N LYS A 477 -6.82 30.09 -28.66
CA LYS A 477 -7.07 31.51 -28.96
C LYS A 477 -6.19 32.45 -28.14
N GLY A 478 -5.65 31.98 -27.00
CA GLY A 478 -4.70 32.74 -26.19
C GLY A 478 -3.43 33.11 -26.96
N PHE A 479 -3.00 32.27 -27.90
CA PHE A 479 -1.86 32.57 -28.79
C PHE A 479 -2.15 33.69 -29.81
N GLU A 480 -3.41 33.96 -30.16
CA GLU A 480 -3.76 35.07 -31.06
C GLU A 480 -3.75 36.42 -30.35
N ASN A 481 -4.01 36.41 -29.03
CA ASN A 481 -4.09 37.59 -28.19
C ASN A 481 -2.83 37.81 -27.33
N GLU A 482 -1.81 36.97 -27.50
CA GLU A 482 -0.54 37.00 -26.74
C GLU A 482 -0.74 37.06 -25.21
N THR A 483 -1.74 36.35 -24.70
CA THR A 483 -2.02 36.31 -23.26
C THR A 483 -1.05 35.37 -22.55
N GLU A 484 -0.32 35.87 -21.55
CA GLU A 484 0.53 35.02 -20.72
C GLU A 484 -0.29 33.89 -20.07
N PRO A 485 0.21 32.64 -20.05
CA PRO A 485 -0.51 31.49 -19.47
C PRO A 485 -0.86 31.64 -17.99
N GLY A 486 -0.03 32.36 -17.24
CA GLY A 486 -0.21 32.64 -15.82
C GLY A 486 0.65 33.83 -15.44
N GLY A 487 0.23 34.59 -14.43
CA GLY A 487 0.91 35.81 -14.02
C GLY A 487 1.74 35.66 -12.76
N TYR A 488 2.92 36.30 -12.78
CA TYR A 488 3.75 36.54 -11.59
C TYR A 488 3.19 37.72 -10.79
N ILE A 489 3.06 37.56 -9.46
CA ILE A 489 2.74 38.69 -8.56
C ILE A 489 4.03 39.21 -7.92
N ASP A 490 4.50 40.35 -8.40
CA ASP A 490 5.64 41.04 -7.80
C ASP A 490 5.25 41.66 -6.44
N GLY A 491 5.94 41.26 -5.36
CA GLY A 491 5.82 41.90 -4.04
C GLY A 491 4.77 41.35 -3.06
N ALA A 492 4.15 40.19 -3.32
CA ALA A 492 3.34 39.49 -2.32
C ALA A 492 4.21 38.69 -1.32
N ASN A 493 3.72 38.43 -0.11
CA ASN A 493 4.30 37.41 0.77
C ASN A 493 4.29 36.08 0.00
N ILE A 494 5.44 35.66 -0.52
CA ILE A 494 5.63 34.50 -1.41
C ILE A 494 5.21 33.16 -0.78
N GLU A 495 4.99 33.15 0.53
CA GLU A 495 4.48 32.00 1.28
C GLU A 495 2.96 31.78 1.10
N ASP A 496 2.23 32.68 0.42
CA ASP A 496 0.81 32.51 0.11
C ASP A 496 0.61 31.49 -1.03
N GLU A 497 0.08 30.33 -0.66
CA GLU A 497 -0.23 29.20 -1.54
C GLU A 497 -1.26 29.52 -2.64
N ASN A 498 -1.98 30.64 -2.54
CA ASN A 498 -3.04 31.03 -3.47
C ASN A 498 -2.71 32.29 -4.31
N ALA A 499 -1.46 32.75 -4.30
CA ALA A 499 -1.08 33.97 -5.00
C ALA A 499 -0.98 33.83 -6.53
N GLY A 500 -0.85 32.63 -7.08
CA GLY A 500 -0.80 32.41 -8.53
C GLY A 500 -2.18 32.48 -9.19
N TYR A 501 -2.28 33.10 -10.37
CA TYR A 501 -3.44 32.97 -11.25
C TYR A 501 -3.05 32.37 -12.61
N GLY A 502 -3.99 31.71 -13.28
CA GLY A 502 -3.76 31.01 -14.55
C GLY A 502 -2.98 29.69 -14.41
N ILE A 503 -2.34 29.26 -15.51
CA ILE A 503 -1.60 28.01 -15.64
C ILE A 503 -0.09 28.31 -15.45
N ASN A 504 0.52 27.79 -14.37
CA ASN A 504 1.90 28.11 -13.98
C ASN A 504 2.83 26.89 -13.98
N ASP A 505 2.31 25.68 -13.77
CA ASP A 505 3.10 24.46 -13.59
C ASP A 505 3.38 23.68 -14.89
N TYR A 506 3.93 24.39 -15.88
CA TYR A 506 4.28 23.82 -17.19
C TYR A 506 5.78 23.93 -17.52
N ARG A 507 6.55 24.59 -16.65
CA ARG A 507 7.96 24.94 -16.87
C ARG A 507 8.94 23.86 -16.41
N TRP A 508 8.45 22.72 -15.93
CA TRP A 508 9.27 21.57 -15.53
C TRP A 508 9.88 20.82 -16.72
N ILE A 509 9.50 21.15 -17.96
CA ILE A 509 10.20 20.73 -19.18
C ILE A 509 10.74 21.96 -19.91
N LYS A 510 12.01 21.91 -20.29
CA LYS A 510 12.69 22.93 -21.11
C LYS A 510 13.05 22.33 -22.47
N PHE A 511 12.81 23.06 -23.54
CA PHE A 511 12.97 22.58 -24.91
C PHE A 511 14.10 23.33 -25.61
N ALA A 512 15.01 22.57 -26.22
CA ALA A 512 16.07 23.06 -27.08
C ALA A 512 15.80 22.66 -28.53
N ILE A 513 15.62 23.62 -29.44
CA ILE A 513 15.59 23.33 -30.88
C ILE A 513 17.00 22.96 -31.31
N ASN A 514 17.22 21.71 -31.72
CA ASN A 514 18.57 21.16 -31.92
C ASN A 514 19.44 21.99 -32.86
N GLU A 515 18.85 22.49 -33.95
CA GLU A 515 19.53 23.34 -34.93
C GLU A 515 20.07 24.64 -34.31
N ASP A 516 19.33 25.26 -33.39
CA ASP A 516 19.74 26.49 -32.70
C ASP A 516 21.00 26.24 -31.84
N TYR A 517 21.24 25.00 -31.41
CA TYR A 517 22.41 24.58 -30.63
C TYR A 517 23.54 23.97 -31.49
N GLY A 518 23.44 24.04 -32.82
CA GLY A 518 24.44 23.49 -33.74
C GLY A 518 24.40 21.95 -33.89
N GLN A 519 23.39 21.28 -33.33
CA GLN A 519 23.18 19.85 -33.51
C GLN A 519 22.43 19.60 -34.83
N THR A 520 23.19 19.27 -35.87
CA THR A 520 22.66 19.05 -37.23
C THR A 520 22.16 17.63 -37.47
N ASP A 521 22.53 16.67 -36.62
CA ASP A 521 22.00 15.32 -36.67
C ASP A 521 20.68 15.26 -35.89
N PRO A 522 19.53 15.10 -36.56
CA PRO A 522 18.21 15.14 -35.92
C PRO A 522 17.94 13.92 -35.05
N THR A 523 18.86 12.96 -34.97
CA THR A 523 18.80 11.77 -34.10
C THR A 523 19.57 11.93 -32.79
N LYS A 524 20.29 13.05 -32.62
CA LYS A 524 21.14 13.29 -31.45
C LYS A 524 20.57 14.34 -30.53
N PHE A 525 20.85 14.17 -29.24
CA PHE A 525 20.50 15.10 -28.19
C PHE A 525 21.44 16.32 -28.18
N VAL A 526 20.93 17.43 -27.67
CA VAL A 526 21.71 18.60 -27.26
C VAL A 526 22.29 18.34 -25.86
N LYS A 527 23.53 18.77 -25.62
CA LYS A 527 24.10 18.80 -24.26
C LYS A 527 23.40 19.91 -23.47
N TYR A 528 23.04 19.66 -22.21
CA TYR A 528 22.29 20.63 -21.43
C TYR A 528 23.09 21.95 -21.27
N PRO A 529 22.54 23.12 -21.65
CA PRO A 529 23.28 24.37 -21.66
C PRO A 529 23.36 25.09 -20.30
N GLY A 530 22.74 24.54 -19.25
CA GLY A 530 22.60 25.15 -17.92
C GLY A 530 21.28 25.89 -17.74
N ASP A 531 20.80 25.97 -16.49
CA ASP A 531 19.52 26.57 -16.11
C ASP A 531 19.45 28.06 -16.48
N HIS A 532 20.57 28.77 -16.43
CA HIS A 532 20.67 30.19 -16.79
C HIS A 532 20.32 30.46 -18.26
N ASN A 533 20.33 29.43 -19.13
CA ASN A 533 19.93 29.55 -20.52
C ASN A 533 18.40 29.69 -20.71
N TYR A 534 17.63 29.50 -19.64
CA TYR A 534 16.20 29.75 -19.52
C TYR A 534 15.92 30.92 -18.56
N GLN A 535 14.99 31.82 -18.91
CA GLN A 535 14.55 32.93 -18.02
C GLN A 535 13.02 33.12 -18.00
N GLY A 536 12.24 32.26 -18.66
CA GLY A 536 10.77 32.29 -18.62
C GLY A 536 10.09 33.54 -19.21
N LEU A 537 10.82 34.49 -19.80
CA LEU A 537 10.32 35.75 -20.37
C LEU A 537 10.79 35.96 -21.83
N ASP A 538 10.08 36.84 -22.54
CA ASP A 538 10.44 37.26 -23.91
C ASP A 538 11.82 37.92 -23.94
N ASN A 539 12.72 37.36 -24.77
CA ASN A 539 14.16 37.66 -24.94
C ASN A 539 15.18 36.81 -24.15
N GLY A 540 14.73 35.77 -23.43
CA GLY A 540 15.52 34.57 -23.13
C GLY A 540 16.64 34.70 -22.08
N GLY A 541 17.14 33.55 -21.64
CA GLY A 541 18.24 33.45 -20.66
C GLY A 541 19.60 33.94 -21.16
N THR A 542 20.66 33.66 -20.41
CA THR A 542 22.04 33.99 -20.80
C THR A 542 22.66 32.86 -21.62
N LYS A 543 23.81 33.13 -22.28
CA LYS A 543 24.51 32.10 -23.07
C LYS A 543 24.97 30.95 -22.17
N SER A 544 25.03 29.74 -22.72
CA SER A 544 25.63 28.56 -22.08
C SER A 544 27.05 28.86 -21.54
N GLY A 545 27.38 28.31 -20.37
CA GLY A 545 28.74 28.32 -19.83
C GLY A 545 29.71 27.47 -20.66
N TYR A 546 29.20 26.42 -21.30
CA TYR A 546 29.93 25.51 -22.17
C TYR A 546 30.08 26.07 -23.60
N ALA A 547 31.33 26.11 -24.06
CA ALA A 547 31.79 26.85 -25.24
C ALA A 547 31.33 26.40 -26.65
N PRO A 548 30.86 25.16 -26.94
CA PRO A 548 30.42 24.80 -28.29
C PRO A 548 28.98 25.20 -28.63
N HIS A 549 28.21 25.79 -27.70
CA HIS A 549 26.85 26.26 -28.01
C HIS A 549 26.84 27.67 -28.64
N PRO A 550 26.03 27.92 -29.68
CA PRO A 550 25.86 29.24 -30.28
C PRO A 550 25.33 30.29 -29.30
N GLU A 551 25.75 31.55 -29.48
CA GLU A 551 25.45 32.66 -28.55
C GLU A 551 23.96 32.99 -28.42
N ASN A 552 23.16 32.71 -29.46
CA ASN A 552 21.73 33.04 -29.52
C ASN A 552 20.81 31.86 -29.14
N ALA A 553 21.35 30.68 -28.85
CA ALA A 553 20.56 29.50 -28.50
C ALA A 553 19.89 29.68 -27.12
N ARG A 554 18.58 29.42 -27.01
CA ARG A 554 17.82 29.59 -25.77
C ARG A 554 16.90 28.40 -25.52
N LEU A 555 16.83 27.99 -24.26
CA LEU A 555 15.83 27.03 -23.79
C LEU A 555 14.47 27.70 -23.78
N LEU A 556 13.45 26.98 -24.21
CA LEU A 556 12.06 27.44 -24.29
C LEU A 556 11.19 26.59 -23.35
N ASP A 557 10.16 27.17 -22.76
CA ASP A 557 9.06 26.37 -22.21
C ASP A 557 8.09 25.91 -23.33
N VAL A 558 7.06 25.11 -23.02
CA VAL A 558 6.12 24.60 -24.05
C VAL A 558 5.35 25.72 -24.74
N HIS A 559 4.99 26.78 -24.02
CA HIS A 559 4.25 27.91 -24.57
C HIS A 559 5.13 28.67 -25.58
N GLN A 560 6.35 29.00 -25.19
CA GLN A 560 7.36 29.64 -26.02
C GLN A 560 7.75 28.78 -27.23
N LEU A 561 7.85 27.45 -27.07
CA LEU A 561 8.12 26.53 -28.17
C LEU A 561 7.01 26.58 -29.22
N ILE A 562 5.75 26.48 -28.81
CA ILE A 562 4.60 26.52 -29.74
C ILE A 562 4.50 27.91 -30.39
N GLN A 563 4.71 28.98 -29.63
CA GLN A 563 4.74 30.35 -30.17
C GLN A 563 5.87 30.51 -31.21
N ARG A 564 7.07 30.00 -30.93
CA ARG A 564 8.20 29.98 -31.89
C ARG A 564 7.86 29.21 -33.16
N LEU A 565 7.17 28.07 -33.07
CA LEU A 565 6.75 27.29 -34.23
C LEU A 565 5.68 28.02 -35.06
N ARG A 566 4.72 28.69 -34.40
CA ARG A 566 3.71 29.54 -35.04
C ARG A 566 4.35 30.75 -35.73
N ASP A 567 5.35 31.36 -35.13
CA ASP A 567 6.12 32.45 -35.71
C ASP A 567 6.93 32.00 -36.92
N ASP A 568 7.58 30.84 -36.83
CA ASP A 568 8.23 30.24 -37.98
C ASP A 568 7.23 29.98 -39.12
N TYR A 569 6.02 29.50 -38.80
CA TYR A 569 4.94 29.26 -39.77
C TYR A 569 4.43 30.55 -40.42
N THR A 570 4.08 31.55 -39.61
CA THR A 570 3.37 32.77 -40.06
C THR A 570 4.30 33.89 -40.51
N LYS A 571 5.42 34.12 -39.80
CA LYS A 571 6.36 35.22 -40.04
C LYS A 571 7.50 34.81 -40.99
N LYS A 572 7.96 33.56 -40.93
CA LYS A 572 9.09 33.05 -41.76
C LYS A 572 8.65 32.15 -42.92
N GLY A 573 7.38 31.76 -43.00
CA GLY A 573 6.85 30.90 -44.06
C GLY A 573 7.35 29.45 -44.00
N LEU A 574 7.85 28.99 -42.84
CA LEU A 574 8.30 27.61 -42.63
C LEU A 574 7.10 26.71 -42.27
N THR A 575 6.28 26.39 -43.27
CA THR A 575 4.98 25.72 -43.09
C THR A 575 5.02 24.20 -43.15
N THR A 576 6.16 23.61 -43.53
CA THR A 576 6.32 22.15 -43.73
C THR A 576 7.65 21.66 -43.17
N GLY A 577 7.74 20.37 -42.88
CA GLY A 577 8.96 19.72 -42.38
C GLY A 577 8.93 19.52 -40.87
N THR A 578 9.98 18.87 -40.38
CA THR A 578 10.08 18.42 -39.00
C THR A 578 11.14 19.21 -38.23
N VAL A 579 10.85 19.58 -36.99
CA VAL A 579 11.81 20.21 -36.07
C VAL A 579 12.25 19.18 -35.03
N ALA A 580 13.55 18.89 -34.98
CA ALA A 580 14.14 18.08 -33.92
C ALA A 580 14.34 18.95 -32.67
N VAL A 581 13.82 18.49 -31.53
CA VAL A 581 13.83 19.21 -30.27
C VAL A 581 14.29 18.27 -29.16
N THR A 582 15.28 18.69 -28.40
CA THR A 582 15.67 18.02 -27.15
C THR A 582 14.86 18.63 -26.02
N ALA A 583 13.95 17.86 -25.44
CA ALA A 583 13.25 18.18 -24.21
C ALA A 583 14.11 17.75 -23.02
N PHE A 584 14.34 18.64 -22.06
CA PHE A 584 15.02 18.41 -20.79
C PHE A 584 13.99 18.46 -19.68
N ILE A 585 13.87 17.36 -18.94
CA ILE A 585 12.82 17.14 -17.95
C ILE A 585 13.40 17.29 -16.56
N ASP A 586 12.87 18.18 -15.75
CA ASP A 586 13.33 18.36 -14.38
C ASP A 586 12.91 17.20 -13.47
N GLU A 587 13.63 17.03 -12.37
CA GLU A 587 13.18 16.16 -11.30
C GLU A 587 11.79 16.58 -10.78
N TYR A 588 11.01 15.62 -10.28
CA TYR A 588 9.71 15.85 -9.66
C TYR A 588 9.91 16.35 -8.22
N VAL A 589 10.57 17.50 -8.10
CA VAL A 589 10.80 18.24 -6.85
C VAL A 589 10.39 19.68 -7.07
N TYR A 590 9.57 20.21 -6.17
CA TYR A 590 9.25 21.64 -6.13
C TYR A 590 10.13 22.32 -5.09
N VAL A 591 10.97 23.25 -5.56
CA VAL A 591 11.82 24.07 -4.67
C VAL A 591 11.15 25.40 -4.31
N CYS A 592 10.33 25.93 -5.20
CA CYS A 592 9.45 27.09 -5.03
C CYS A 592 8.11 26.80 -5.72
N HIS A 593 7.09 27.61 -5.42
CA HIS A 593 5.81 27.46 -6.11
C HIS A 593 5.96 27.69 -7.62
N PRO A 594 5.17 27.02 -8.48
CA PRO A 594 5.31 27.15 -9.94
C PRO A 594 5.14 28.57 -10.52
N TRP A 595 4.49 29.47 -9.76
CA TRP A 595 4.33 30.88 -10.11
C TRP A 595 5.46 31.80 -9.59
N ASP A 596 6.42 31.28 -8.80
CA ASP A 596 7.60 32.04 -8.35
C ASP A 596 8.73 31.91 -9.37
N LEU A 597 8.91 32.96 -10.17
CA LEU A 597 9.92 33.03 -11.23
C LEU A 597 11.31 33.49 -10.72
N ARG A 598 11.49 33.66 -9.41
CA ARG A 598 12.77 34.12 -8.85
C ARG A 598 13.74 32.95 -8.70
N HIS A 599 14.66 32.88 -9.65
CA HIS A 599 15.76 31.92 -9.70
C HIS A 599 16.95 32.32 -8.81
N ASP A 600 16.74 32.51 -7.50
CA ASP A 600 17.86 32.69 -6.56
C ASP A 600 17.93 31.53 -5.55
N ALA A 601 19.14 31.16 -5.09
CA ALA A 601 19.32 30.02 -4.19
C ALA A 601 18.67 30.22 -2.80
N LYS A 602 18.10 31.41 -2.49
CA LYS A 602 17.41 31.70 -1.23
C LYS A 602 15.91 31.39 -1.31
N THR A 603 15.37 30.93 -2.44
CA THR A 603 13.94 30.64 -2.66
C THR A 603 13.54 29.16 -2.56
N ASN A 604 14.39 28.27 -2.02
CA ASN A 604 14.08 26.84 -1.89
C ASN A 604 13.09 26.48 -0.73
N TYR A 605 12.12 27.34 -0.43
CA TYR A 605 11.23 27.20 0.73
C TYR A 605 10.25 26.01 0.63
N LEU A 606 10.04 25.44 -0.57
CA LEU A 606 9.22 24.22 -0.73
C LEU A 606 9.99 22.92 -0.54
N LEU A 607 11.33 22.93 -0.43
CA LEU A 607 12.07 21.70 -0.11
C LEU A 607 11.62 21.07 1.22
N GLY A 608 11.22 21.90 2.19
CA GLY A 608 10.64 21.46 3.46
C GLY A 608 9.20 20.95 3.34
N LYS A 609 8.50 21.29 2.26
CA LYS A 609 7.13 20.83 1.94
C LYS A 609 7.11 19.63 1.00
N TRP A 610 8.12 18.75 1.11
CA TRP A 610 8.26 17.61 0.21
C TRP A 610 7.05 16.66 0.14
N ARG A 611 6.18 16.70 1.15
CA ARG A 611 4.95 15.91 1.23
C ARG A 611 3.95 16.24 0.14
N ASP A 612 3.98 17.47 -0.37
CA ASP A 612 3.00 17.95 -1.33
C ASP A 612 3.21 17.32 -2.72
N TYR A 613 4.40 16.76 -2.98
CA TYR A 613 4.76 16.20 -4.29
C TYR A 613 5.34 14.78 -4.26
N VAL A 614 5.60 14.22 -3.08
CA VAL A 614 6.08 12.83 -2.93
C VAL A 614 4.90 11.89 -2.77
N GLY A 615 4.86 10.82 -3.58
CA GLY A 615 3.72 9.91 -3.63
C GLY A 615 2.48 10.51 -4.33
N ALA A 616 2.61 11.71 -4.91
CA ALA A 616 1.56 12.38 -5.66
C ALA A 616 1.20 11.63 -6.96
N GLU A 617 0.22 12.15 -7.68
CA GLU A 617 -0.10 11.68 -9.02
C GLU A 617 1.04 11.96 -10.01
N ASP A 618 1.11 11.15 -11.07
CA ASP A 618 2.04 11.41 -12.16
C ASP A 618 1.71 12.77 -12.79
N ARG A 619 2.73 13.59 -13.02
CA ARG A 619 2.54 14.90 -13.65
C ARG A 619 2.65 14.76 -15.15
N LEU A 620 1.77 15.46 -15.85
CA LEU A 620 1.56 15.33 -17.28
C LEU A 620 1.72 16.68 -17.95
N LEU A 621 2.43 16.70 -19.07
CA LEU A 621 2.44 17.80 -20.02
C LEU A 621 2.03 17.27 -21.39
N TYR A 622 1.04 17.93 -21.97
CA TYR A 622 0.46 17.55 -23.25
C TYR A 622 0.78 18.62 -24.29
N ILE A 623 1.14 18.19 -25.49
CA ILE A 623 0.97 19.00 -26.70
C ILE A 623 -0.21 18.40 -27.44
N ILE A 624 -1.29 19.15 -27.57
CA ILE A 624 -2.60 18.64 -28.01
C ILE A 624 -3.06 19.31 -29.31
N ASP A 625 -3.97 18.63 -29.99
CA ASP A 625 -4.81 19.26 -31.01
C ASP A 625 -5.96 19.98 -30.30
N GLY A 626 -5.97 21.32 -30.35
CA GLY A 626 -6.86 22.16 -29.54
C GLY A 626 -8.35 21.93 -29.79
N ASP A 627 -8.72 21.31 -30.91
CA ASP A 627 -10.12 21.03 -31.25
C ASP A 627 -10.73 19.84 -30.45
N ASN A 628 -9.89 19.01 -29.81
CA ASN A 628 -10.26 17.68 -29.32
C ASN A 628 -10.00 17.43 -27.81
N ALA A 629 -10.06 18.44 -26.95
CA ALA A 629 -9.84 18.26 -25.50
C ALA A 629 -10.94 18.94 -24.65
N ARG A 630 -11.62 18.16 -23.79
CA ARG A 630 -12.82 18.60 -23.03
C ARG A 630 -12.97 17.88 -21.68
N PHE A 631 -13.71 18.50 -20.77
CA PHE A 631 -14.15 17.96 -19.47
C PHE A 631 -15.65 17.66 -19.49
N SER A 632 -16.10 16.76 -18.61
CA SER A 632 -17.51 16.53 -18.29
C SER A 632 -18.15 17.78 -17.67
N PRO A 633 -19.50 17.92 -17.70
CA PRO A 633 -20.18 19.06 -17.08
C PRO A 633 -19.88 19.25 -15.59
N ASP A 634 -19.60 18.19 -14.84
CA ASP A 634 -19.25 18.24 -13.41
C ASP A 634 -17.73 18.34 -13.16
N GLY A 635 -16.91 18.21 -14.22
CA GLY A 635 -15.45 18.24 -14.17
C GLY A 635 -14.78 16.99 -13.60
N ALA A 636 -15.52 15.92 -13.29
CA ALA A 636 -15.00 14.68 -12.74
C ALA A 636 -14.22 13.85 -13.76
N SER A 637 -14.60 13.97 -15.03
CA SER A 637 -14.04 13.21 -16.15
C SER A 637 -13.50 14.11 -17.27
N SER A 638 -12.54 13.63 -18.05
CA SER A 638 -12.00 14.36 -19.20
C SER A 638 -11.61 13.45 -20.36
N VAL A 639 -11.70 13.98 -21.59
CA VAL A 639 -11.27 13.28 -22.82
C VAL A 639 -10.43 14.21 -23.67
N MET A 640 -9.25 13.74 -24.07
CA MET A 640 -8.36 14.50 -24.96
C MET A 640 -7.63 13.64 -26.01
N SER A 641 -7.40 14.21 -27.19
CA SER A 641 -6.49 13.65 -28.21
C SER A 641 -5.15 14.39 -28.22
N SER A 642 -4.09 13.69 -27.83
CA SER A 642 -2.75 14.26 -27.69
C SER A 642 -1.90 14.03 -28.94
N LEU A 643 -1.11 15.04 -29.33
CA LEU A 643 -0.07 14.88 -30.34
C LEU A 643 1.18 14.24 -29.72
N LEU A 644 1.55 14.69 -28.51
CA LEU A 644 2.68 14.22 -27.70
C LEU A 644 2.34 14.36 -26.22
N THR A 645 2.67 13.35 -25.41
CA THR A 645 2.46 13.39 -23.95
C THR A 645 3.74 13.01 -23.23
N PHE A 646 4.13 13.84 -22.28
CA PHE A 646 5.13 13.50 -21.27
C PHE A 646 4.40 13.13 -19.98
N ARG A 647 4.61 11.92 -19.49
CA ARG A 647 4.11 11.44 -18.20
C ARG A 647 5.29 11.18 -17.29
N GLN A 648 5.41 11.94 -16.21
CA GLN A 648 6.48 11.78 -15.24
C GLN A 648 5.93 11.27 -13.91
N LYS A 649 6.49 10.15 -13.44
CA LYS A 649 6.15 9.61 -12.12
C LYS A 649 6.63 10.54 -11.00
N SER A 650 5.84 10.66 -9.94
CA SER A 650 6.27 11.33 -8.71
C SER A 650 7.37 10.52 -8.01
N ILE A 651 8.18 11.18 -7.19
CA ILE A 651 9.12 10.49 -6.30
C ILE A 651 8.35 9.55 -5.36
N ARG A 652 8.78 8.29 -5.25
CA ARG A 652 8.19 7.32 -4.32
C ARG A 652 9.02 7.24 -3.04
N THR A 653 8.39 6.95 -1.91
CA THR A 653 9.09 6.79 -0.64
C THR A 653 8.41 5.72 0.21
N VAL A 654 9.22 5.07 1.05
CA VAL A 654 8.74 4.10 2.05
C VAL A 654 8.35 4.76 3.38
N TYR A 655 8.60 6.07 3.52
CA TYR A 655 8.24 6.86 4.70
C TYR A 655 6.75 7.16 4.77
N ASP A 656 6.22 7.37 5.99
CA ASP A 656 4.87 7.89 6.19
C ASP A 656 4.80 9.38 5.85
N VAL A 657 4.37 9.69 4.63
CA VAL A 657 4.22 11.07 4.13
C VAL A 657 3.24 11.88 5.00
N ALA A 658 2.27 11.22 5.66
CA ALA A 658 1.29 11.88 6.51
C ALA A 658 1.80 12.16 7.94
N ASN A 659 2.93 11.59 8.36
CA ASN A 659 3.46 11.80 9.72
C ASN A 659 4.17 13.16 9.80
N PRO A 660 3.65 14.16 10.53
CA PRO A 660 4.22 15.52 10.55
C PRO A 660 5.60 15.60 11.22
N ASN A 661 6.04 14.56 11.95
CA ASN A 661 7.32 14.56 12.66
C ASN A 661 8.53 14.25 11.75
N ILE A 662 8.30 13.85 10.49
CA ILE A 662 9.38 13.46 9.56
C ILE A 662 9.87 14.69 8.76
N ASN A 663 10.80 15.46 9.29
CA ASN A 663 11.23 16.70 8.61
C ASN A 663 12.01 16.45 7.31
N SER A 664 12.72 15.33 7.22
CA SER A 664 13.47 14.92 6.04
C SER A 664 13.33 13.42 5.80
N CYS A 665 13.46 13.00 4.56
CA CYS A 665 13.43 11.59 4.17
C CYS A 665 14.32 11.36 2.95
N TRP A 666 14.31 10.15 2.42
CA TRP A 666 14.79 9.89 1.07
C TRP A 666 13.68 9.27 0.21
N GLY A 667 13.77 9.53 -1.08
CA GLY A 667 12.86 9.05 -2.10
C GLY A 667 13.58 8.27 -3.19
N LEU A 668 12.81 7.59 -4.02
CA LEU A 668 13.25 6.56 -4.95
C LEU A 668 12.76 6.89 -6.36
N GLU A 669 13.56 6.49 -7.35
CA GLU A 669 13.07 6.28 -8.72
C GLU A 669 12.12 5.09 -8.74
N SER A 670 11.24 5.02 -9.72
CA SER A 670 10.23 3.98 -9.88
C SER A 670 10.75 2.74 -10.60
N ARG A 671 11.85 2.80 -11.35
CA ARG A 671 12.48 1.60 -11.91
C ARG A 671 13.96 1.87 -12.18
N MET A 672 14.72 0.81 -12.38
CA MET A 672 16.07 0.95 -12.92
C MET A 672 15.99 1.19 -14.43
N GLU A 673 16.52 2.32 -14.90
CA GLU A 673 16.59 2.67 -16.33
C GLU A 673 18.02 2.49 -16.88
N GLY A 674 18.14 2.03 -18.12
CA GLY A 674 19.41 1.75 -18.77
C GLY A 674 19.90 0.31 -18.57
N ASP A 675 21.17 0.08 -18.89
CA ASP A 675 21.77 -1.26 -18.97
C ASP A 675 22.26 -1.79 -17.62
N LEU A 676 22.44 -3.11 -17.53
CA LEU A 676 23.26 -3.72 -16.47
C LEU A 676 24.71 -3.20 -16.57
N VAL A 677 25.31 -2.92 -15.41
CA VAL A 677 26.59 -2.21 -15.26
C VAL A 677 27.60 -2.96 -14.40
N ASP A 678 28.87 -2.55 -14.47
CA ASP A 678 29.88 -2.95 -13.50
C ASP A 678 29.70 -2.23 -12.15
N VAL A 679 30.38 -2.71 -11.09
CA VAL A 679 30.28 -2.13 -9.73
C VAL A 679 30.94 -0.75 -9.62
N GLY A 680 32.02 -0.52 -10.38
CA GLY A 680 32.87 0.68 -10.26
C GLY A 680 34.13 0.42 -9.43
N SER A 681 35.25 1.00 -9.88
CA SER A 681 36.59 0.72 -9.31
C SER A 681 36.91 1.51 -8.05
N THR A 682 36.24 2.65 -7.82
CA THR A 682 36.46 3.55 -6.68
C THR A 682 35.52 3.30 -5.51
N ILE A 683 34.73 2.22 -5.56
CA ILE A 683 33.70 1.89 -4.57
C ILE A 683 34.22 1.74 -3.14
N SER A 684 35.52 1.44 -2.98
CA SER A 684 36.18 1.31 -1.68
C SER A 684 36.16 2.61 -0.84
N ARG A 685 35.79 3.76 -1.41
CA ARG A 685 35.65 5.03 -0.69
C ARG A 685 34.30 5.22 -0.01
N GLY A 686 33.29 4.42 -0.38
CA GLY A 686 31.95 4.49 0.21
C GLY A 686 31.83 3.63 1.45
N THR A 687 31.89 4.20 2.65
CA THR A 687 31.94 3.45 3.92
C THR A 687 30.65 3.54 4.74
N SER A 688 29.72 4.44 4.40
CA SER A 688 28.45 4.55 5.13
C SER A 688 27.46 3.48 4.68
N ASN A 689 26.75 2.87 5.64
CA ASN A 689 25.65 1.96 5.34
C ASN A 689 24.34 2.72 5.01
N ASN A 690 24.22 3.98 5.45
CA ASN A 690 22.97 4.76 5.38
C ASN A 690 23.07 5.99 4.46
N ASN A 691 24.26 6.50 4.18
CA ASN A 691 24.47 7.73 3.42
C ASN A 691 25.00 7.44 2.02
N GLY A 692 24.10 7.06 1.11
CA GLY A 692 24.44 6.82 -0.30
C GLY A 692 24.97 8.05 -1.01
N ARG A 693 24.54 9.26 -0.62
CA ARG A 693 24.97 10.52 -1.24
C ARG A 693 26.45 10.76 -0.99
N LEU A 694 26.85 10.75 0.28
CA LEU A 694 28.25 10.93 0.68
C LEU A 694 29.16 9.86 0.07
N ASN A 695 28.71 8.60 0.06
CA ASN A 695 29.45 7.52 -0.58
C ASN A 695 29.67 7.81 -2.08
N THR A 696 28.60 8.16 -2.80
CA THR A 696 28.65 8.46 -4.23
C THR A 696 29.58 9.63 -4.53
N LEU A 697 29.49 10.72 -3.75
CA LEU A 697 30.38 11.88 -3.89
C LEU A 697 31.85 11.50 -3.72
N ARG A 698 32.20 10.77 -2.65
CA ARG A 698 33.60 10.32 -2.43
C ARG A 698 34.10 9.38 -3.52
N CYS A 699 33.23 8.51 -4.00
CA CYS A 699 33.56 7.56 -5.05
C CYS A 699 33.78 8.24 -6.42
N LEU A 700 32.99 9.24 -6.78
CA LEU A 700 33.12 9.96 -8.07
C LEU A 700 34.15 11.09 -8.02
N LEU A 701 34.10 11.92 -6.98
CA LEU A 701 34.83 13.19 -6.88
C LEU A 701 36.07 13.14 -5.97
N GLY A 702 36.21 12.07 -5.16
CA GLY A 702 37.35 11.88 -4.26
C GLY A 702 37.19 12.49 -2.88
N ASP A 703 38.29 12.56 -2.12
CA ASP A 703 38.26 13.03 -0.72
C ASP A 703 38.06 14.55 -0.62
N ASN A 704 38.36 15.28 -1.70
CA ASN A 704 38.16 16.72 -1.89
C ASN A 704 36.85 17.02 -2.65
N TYR A 705 35.85 16.15 -2.51
CA TYR A 705 34.58 16.27 -3.21
C TYR A 705 33.90 17.62 -2.96
N ASP A 706 34.10 18.25 -1.81
CA ASP A 706 33.51 19.52 -1.40
C ASP A 706 34.11 20.77 -2.08
N ASN A 707 35.19 20.62 -2.85
CA ASN A 707 35.84 21.72 -3.54
C ASN A 707 35.52 21.70 -5.05
N GLU A 708 34.59 22.55 -5.49
CA GLU A 708 34.15 22.64 -6.89
C GLU A 708 35.27 23.08 -7.85
N GLU A 709 36.27 23.84 -7.39
CA GLU A 709 37.34 24.38 -8.25
C GLU A 709 38.36 23.33 -8.73
N VAL A 710 38.34 22.14 -8.11
CA VAL A 710 39.31 21.05 -8.36
C VAL A 710 38.64 19.80 -8.94
N GLN A 711 37.37 19.90 -9.35
CA GLN A 711 36.66 18.80 -9.99
C GLN A 711 37.05 18.69 -11.46
N ASP A 712 37.49 17.49 -11.87
CA ASP A 712 37.99 17.23 -13.23
C ASP A 712 37.07 16.31 -14.05
N LEU A 713 36.09 15.64 -13.42
CA LEU A 713 35.15 14.76 -14.11
C LEU A 713 34.18 15.60 -14.95
N ARG A 714 34.08 15.32 -16.25
CA ARG A 714 33.21 16.08 -17.16
C ARG A 714 31.93 15.33 -17.51
N TRP A 715 30.85 16.07 -17.67
CA TRP A 715 29.56 15.53 -18.13
C TRP A 715 29.68 14.88 -19.51
N THR A 716 30.41 15.51 -20.43
CA THR A 716 30.64 14.96 -21.78
C THR A 716 31.58 13.75 -21.84
N ASP A 717 32.40 13.52 -20.81
CA ASP A 717 33.20 12.29 -20.71
C ASP A 717 32.31 11.09 -20.36
N VAL A 718 31.25 11.29 -19.57
CA VAL A 718 30.36 10.24 -19.08
C VAL A 718 29.15 10.02 -19.98
N LEU A 719 28.40 11.09 -20.30
CA LEU A 719 27.12 11.02 -21.01
C LEU A 719 27.30 11.14 -22.52
N ASN A 720 26.65 10.24 -23.28
CA ASN A 720 26.61 10.31 -24.74
C ASN A 720 25.48 11.23 -25.23
N THR A 721 25.47 11.61 -26.52
CA THR A 721 24.36 12.36 -27.16
C THR A 721 23.59 11.54 -28.19
N ALA A 722 23.93 10.28 -28.40
CA ALA A 722 23.27 9.40 -29.36
C ALA A 722 22.01 8.73 -28.82
N ASP A 723 21.86 8.64 -27.49
CA ASP A 723 20.71 8.02 -26.83
C ASP A 723 20.54 8.60 -25.41
N SER A 724 19.31 8.59 -24.93
CA SER A 724 18.85 9.00 -23.60
C SER A 724 19.74 8.46 -22.46
N TYR A 725 19.85 7.13 -22.34
CA TYR A 725 20.54 6.43 -21.23
C TYR A 725 21.88 5.79 -21.63
N LYS A 726 22.61 6.39 -22.57
CA LYS A 726 23.89 5.83 -23.03
C LYS A 726 25.09 6.48 -22.36
N LEU A 727 25.89 5.64 -21.71
CA LEU A 727 27.20 5.98 -21.15
C LEU A 727 28.31 5.79 -22.19
N ASN A 728 29.32 6.65 -22.14
CA ASN A 728 30.54 6.50 -22.94
C ASN A 728 31.41 5.33 -22.42
N ASP A 729 32.31 4.86 -23.30
CA ASP A 729 33.26 3.81 -22.94
C ASP A 729 34.19 4.27 -21.82
N GLY A 730 34.43 3.40 -20.83
CA GLY A 730 35.22 3.72 -19.63
C GLY A 730 34.39 4.09 -18.39
N HIS A 731 33.10 4.43 -18.57
CA HIS A 731 32.20 4.86 -17.48
C HIS A 731 30.96 3.96 -17.33
N LYS A 732 31.01 2.70 -17.79
CA LYS A 732 29.88 1.77 -17.78
C LYS A 732 29.74 1.02 -16.43
N ASP A 733 29.73 1.78 -15.34
CA ASP A 733 29.57 1.26 -13.98
C ASP A 733 28.45 1.98 -13.22
N ALA A 734 28.01 1.39 -12.11
CA ALA A 734 26.91 1.89 -11.31
C ALA A 734 27.14 3.28 -10.72
N LEU A 735 28.40 3.66 -10.43
CA LEU A 735 28.73 4.97 -9.88
C LEU A 735 28.52 6.06 -10.94
N HIS A 736 28.95 5.84 -12.18
CA HIS A 736 28.76 6.79 -13.26
C HIS A 736 27.33 6.77 -13.84
N ALA A 737 26.65 5.62 -13.78
CA ALA A 737 25.27 5.50 -14.26
C ALA A 737 24.28 6.39 -13.49
N VAL A 738 24.58 6.78 -12.24
CA VAL A 738 23.77 7.75 -11.49
C VAL A 738 23.76 9.12 -12.15
N LEU A 739 24.80 9.49 -12.91
CA LEU A 739 24.86 10.79 -13.59
C LEU A 739 23.79 10.91 -14.68
N MET A 740 23.25 9.79 -15.18
CA MET A 740 22.08 9.84 -16.07
C MET A 740 20.81 10.39 -15.41
N ARG A 741 20.77 10.45 -14.07
CA ARG A 741 19.64 10.97 -13.25
C ARG A 741 19.87 12.40 -12.78
N ASN A 742 21.04 12.96 -13.13
CA ASN A 742 21.48 14.27 -12.69
C ASN A 742 21.77 15.15 -13.91
N ARG A 743 22.08 16.42 -13.68
CA ARG A 743 22.22 17.40 -14.76
C ARG A 743 23.26 18.45 -14.41
N ASP A 744 23.95 18.92 -15.46
CA ASP A 744 24.87 20.05 -15.47
C ASP A 744 24.12 21.39 -15.27
N LEU A 745 23.75 21.71 -14.03
CA LEU A 745 22.82 22.81 -13.74
C LEU A 745 23.39 24.17 -14.12
N ASN A 746 24.70 24.35 -14.00
CA ASN A 746 25.39 25.59 -14.35
C ASN A 746 25.90 25.61 -15.81
N GLY A 747 25.78 24.48 -16.52
CA GLY A 747 26.16 24.33 -17.92
C GLY A 747 27.66 24.43 -18.20
N ASP A 748 28.55 24.22 -17.22
CA ASP A 748 30.00 24.39 -17.36
C ASP A 748 30.75 23.13 -17.83
N ASP A 749 30.05 21.99 -17.94
CA ASP A 749 30.53 20.65 -18.32
C ASP A 749 31.35 19.91 -17.24
N TYR A 750 31.47 20.43 -16.02
CA TYR A 750 32.11 19.75 -14.89
C TYR A 750 31.08 19.19 -13.90
N VAL A 751 31.30 17.96 -13.43
CA VAL A 751 30.41 17.33 -12.44
C VAL A 751 30.73 17.88 -11.06
N GLN A 752 29.74 18.55 -10.46
CA GLN A 752 29.88 19.19 -9.15
C GLN A 752 29.00 18.54 -8.06
N PRO A 753 29.32 18.69 -6.76
CA PRO A 753 28.56 18.06 -5.66
C PRO A 753 27.11 18.52 -5.57
N SER A 754 26.86 19.78 -5.90
CA SER A 754 25.54 20.42 -5.93
C SER A 754 24.65 19.85 -7.05
N GLU A 755 25.25 19.23 -8.06
CA GLU A 755 24.58 18.61 -9.21
C GLU A 755 24.27 17.12 -8.98
N ILE A 756 24.98 16.44 -8.06
CA ILE A 756 24.70 15.06 -7.66
C ILE A 756 23.61 15.05 -6.59
N ARG A 757 22.36 15.07 -7.07
CA ARG A 757 21.13 15.06 -6.28
C ARG A 757 20.55 13.66 -6.14
N TRP A 758 20.58 12.89 -7.22
CA TRP A 758 20.26 11.47 -7.27
C TRP A 758 21.54 10.65 -7.16
N TYR A 759 21.58 9.68 -6.27
CA TYR A 759 22.82 8.98 -5.92
C TYR A 759 22.60 7.48 -5.72
N LEU A 760 23.67 6.69 -5.78
CA LEU A 760 23.59 5.24 -5.65
C LEU A 760 23.19 4.86 -4.21
N ALA A 761 22.17 4.02 -4.06
CA ALA A 761 21.71 3.57 -2.75
C ALA A 761 22.82 2.91 -1.92
N ALA A 762 22.90 3.26 -0.64
CA ALA A 762 23.72 2.55 0.33
C ALA A 762 23.09 1.21 0.75
N LYS A 763 23.87 0.34 1.39
CA LYS A 763 23.43 -0.99 1.84
C LYS A 763 22.10 -0.97 2.59
N ASP A 764 22.01 -0.21 3.67
CA ASP A 764 20.83 -0.22 4.54
C ASP A 764 19.65 0.52 3.89
N GLN A 765 19.89 1.47 2.97
CA GLN A 765 18.82 2.10 2.17
C GLN A 765 18.12 1.06 1.27
N LEU A 766 18.85 0.11 0.69
CA LEU A 766 18.23 -1.00 -0.07
C LEU A 766 17.52 -2.03 0.84
N VAL A 767 18.01 -2.24 2.07
CA VAL A 767 17.30 -3.10 3.03
C VAL A 767 15.98 -2.44 3.47
N ASP A 768 16.04 -1.14 3.77
CA ASP A 768 14.87 -0.31 4.10
C ASP A 768 13.85 -0.28 2.96
N PHE A 769 14.33 -0.23 1.71
CA PHE A 769 13.49 -0.38 0.52
C PHE A 769 12.64 -1.64 0.63
N TYR A 770 13.25 -2.81 0.85
CA TYR A 770 12.52 -4.07 0.94
C TYR A 770 11.57 -4.13 2.15
N ILE A 771 12.00 -3.60 3.31
CA ILE A 771 11.14 -3.49 4.50
C ILE A 771 9.88 -2.69 4.18
N GLY A 772 10.03 -1.61 3.43
CA GLY A 772 8.95 -0.72 3.02
C GLY A 772 8.26 -1.04 1.69
N GLU A 773 8.63 -2.13 1.01
CA GLU A 773 8.23 -2.41 -0.40
C GLU A 773 6.73 -2.34 -0.62
N SER A 774 5.92 -2.73 0.37
CA SER A 774 4.45 -2.68 0.32
C SER A 774 3.86 -1.27 0.24
N ALA A 775 4.65 -0.22 0.47
CA ALA A 775 4.24 1.17 0.29
C ALA A 775 4.42 1.68 -1.15
N LEU A 776 5.02 0.89 -2.03
CA LEU A 776 5.43 1.27 -3.36
C LEU A 776 4.61 0.53 -4.42
N ASP A 777 4.41 1.15 -5.58
CA ASP A 777 3.82 0.49 -6.75
C ASP A 777 4.71 -0.64 -7.28
N ASP A 778 4.11 -1.66 -7.92
CA ASP A 778 4.82 -2.85 -8.40
C ASP A 778 6.03 -2.55 -9.29
N ALA A 779 5.95 -1.48 -10.10
CA ALA A 779 7.07 -1.07 -10.94
C ALA A 779 8.30 -0.68 -10.09
N SER A 780 8.05 -0.10 -8.93
CA SER A 780 9.05 0.37 -7.97
C SER A 780 9.75 -0.75 -7.21
N HIS A 781 9.18 -1.96 -7.14
CA HIS A 781 9.74 -3.06 -6.34
C HIS A 781 11.18 -3.40 -6.74
N LEU A 782 11.98 -3.89 -5.79
CA LEU A 782 13.37 -4.24 -6.10
C LEU A 782 13.42 -5.41 -7.08
N TYR A 783 12.49 -6.36 -7.00
CA TYR A 783 12.40 -7.46 -7.95
C TYR A 783 11.25 -7.19 -8.93
N PRO A 784 11.53 -6.76 -10.18
CA PRO A 784 10.46 -6.55 -11.17
C PRO A 784 9.71 -7.86 -11.33
N VAL A 785 8.38 -7.89 -11.17
CA VAL A 785 7.62 -9.15 -11.16
C VAL A 785 7.44 -9.71 -12.58
N ASN A 786 7.31 -8.83 -13.58
CA ASN A 786 7.27 -9.20 -14.99
C ASN A 786 8.62 -9.76 -15.48
N PRO A 787 8.68 -11.01 -15.98
CA PRO A 787 9.91 -11.58 -16.53
C PRO A 787 10.52 -10.77 -17.68
N ALA A 788 9.71 -10.08 -18.49
CA ALA A 788 10.21 -9.28 -19.60
C ALA A 788 11.11 -8.13 -19.12
N ASP A 789 10.76 -7.50 -17.99
CA ASP A 789 11.53 -6.41 -17.38
C ASP A 789 12.90 -6.88 -16.84
N ARG A 790 13.07 -8.20 -16.66
CA ARG A 790 14.33 -8.84 -16.26
C ARG A 790 15.10 -9.43 -17.45
N GLY A 791 14.72 -9.11 -18.69
CA GLY A 791 15.28 -9.73 -19.90
C GLY A 791 15.01 -11.23 -20.00
N GLY A 792 13.95 -11.73 -19.35
CA GLY A 792 13.61 -13.14 -19.24
C GLY A 792 14.43 -13.92 -18.21
N HIS A 793 15.31 -13.26 -17.45
CA HIS A 793 16.15 -13.92 -16.45
C HIS A 793 15.45 -14.01 -15.07
N LEU A 794 15.85 -15.03 -14.29
CA LEU A 794 15.45 -15.14 -12.89
C LEU A 794 16.26 -14.18 -12.00
N TYR A 795 17.57 -14.07 -12.26
CA TYR A 795 18.49 -13.34 -11.40
C TYR A 795 18.30 -11.83 -11.53
N TRP A 796 18.28 -11.13 -10.40
CA TRP A 796 18.18 -9.67 -10.38
C TRP A 796 18.91 -9.12 -9.15
N ARG A 797 20.16 -8.68 -9.36
CA ARG A 797 21.12 -8.44 -8.28
C ARG A 797 21.60 -7.00 -8.27
N TYR A 798 21.44 -6.33 -7.14
CA TYR A 798 21.83 -4.93 -6.97
C TYR A 798 23.24 -4.80 -6.41
N THR A 799 24.00 -3.85 -6.93
CA THR A 799 25.19 -3.30 -6.25
C THR A 799 24.80 -2.06 -5.44
N THR A 800 25.56 -1.75 -4.40
CA THR A 800 25.35 -0.58 -3.54
C THR A 800 26.53 0.38 -3.62
N SER A 801 26.38 1.57 -3.05
CA SER A 801 27.46 2.53 -2.82
C SER A 801 28.40 2.14 -1.67
N THR A 802 28.09 1.07 -0.92
CA THR A 802 28.79 0.70 0.32
C THR A 802 29.84 -0.37 0.04
N ALA A 803 31.09 -0.10 0.39
CA ALA A 803 32.21 -1.03 0.30
C ALA A 803 32.00 -2.25 1.21
N TYR A 804 32.43 -3.42 0.73
CA TYR A 804 32.44 -4.65 1.52
C TYR A 804 33.81 -4.87 2.18
N ASP A 805 33.85 -4.97 3.51
CA ASP A 805 35.08 -5.08 4.31
C ASP A 805 35.37 -6.53 4.81
N GLY A 806 34.65 -7.54 4.32
CA GLY A 806 34.86 -8.94 4.71
C GLY A 806 36.13 -9.52 4.07
N GLY A 807 37.18 -9.65 4.87
CA GLY A 807 38.57 -9.77 4.42
C GLY A 807 39.08 -11.10 3.81
N GLN A 808 40.41 -11.08 3.60
CA GLN A 808 41.37 -12.10 3.13
C GLN A 808 41.71 -12.26 1.64
N SER A 809 41.12 -11.56 0.67
CA SER A 809 41.53 -11.76 -0.74
C SER A 809 41.77 -10.53 -1.62
N GLY A 810 41.81 -9.33 -1.06
CA GLY A 810 42.26 -8.13 -1.79
C GLY A 810 41.44 -7.78 -3.04
N ARG A 811 40.23 -8.34 -3.17
CA ARG A 811 39.27 -7.93 -4.20
C ARG A 811 38.32 -6.90 -3.61
N SER A 812 38.57 -5.63 -3.93
CA SER A 812 37.66 -4.51 -3.67
C SER A 812 36.28 -4.83 -4.27
N GLY A 813 35.25 -4.87 -3.45
CA GLY A 813 33.87 -5.12 -3.87
C GLY A 813 32.90 -4.27 -3.06
N ALA A 814 31.66 -4.19 -3.52
CA ALA A 814 30.57 -3.57 -2.79
C ALA A 814 29.78 -4.62 -2.01
N TRP A 815 29.00 -4.18 -1.03
CA TRP A 815 27.81 -4.93 -0.65
C TRP A 815 26.85 -5.00 -1.84
N GLY A 816 26.23 -6.15 -2.04
CA GLY A 816 25.14 -6.32 -2.99
C GLY A 816 23.98 -7.09 -2.38
N LEU A 817 22.84 -6.99 -3.07
CA LEU A 817 21.55 -7.54 -2.66
C LEU A 817 21.01 -8.47 -3.74
N TYR A 818 20.59 -9.69 -3.36
CA TYR A 818 19.87 -10.62 -4.25
C TYR A 818 18.37 -10.36 -4.17
N ALA A 819 17.81 -9.62 -5.13
CA ALA A 819 16.38 -9.27 -5.08
C ALA A 819 15.50 -10.48 -5.41
N GLU A 820 16.04 -11.45 -6.17
CA GLU A 820 15.39 -12.72 -6.40
C GLU A 820 15.22 -13.57 -5.12
N GLU A 821 15.97 -13.24 -4.06
CA GLU A 821 15.92 -13.89 -2.74
C GLU A 821 15.37 -12.96 -1.67
N CYS A 822 14.46 -12.06 -2.09
CA CYS A 822 13.95 -10.95 -1.30
C CYS A 822 15.04 -9.90 -1.01
N VAL A 823 15.93 -10.19 -0.05
CA VAL A 823 16.90 -9.24 0.50
C VAL A 823 18.10 -9.97 1.11
N ALA A 824 18.64 -10.95 0.39
CA ALA A 824 19.88 -11.60 0.83
C ALA A 824 21.08 -10.70 0.51
N LEU A 825 22.04 -10.61 1.44
CA LEU A 825 23.20 -9.71 1.34
C LEU A 825 24.52 -10.48 1.22
N ALA A 826 25.37 -10.06 0.28
CA ALA A 826 26.71 -10.62 0.10
C ALA A 826 27.68 -9.62 -0.56
N ALA A 827 28.95 -10.00 -0.65
CA ALA A 827 29.92 -9.26 -1.46
C ALA A 827 29.62 -9.44 -2.96
N THR A 828 29.65 -8.36 -3.74
CA THR A 828 29.40 -8.44 -5.19
C THR A 828 30.37 -9.34 -5.94
N SER A 829 31.57 -9.59 -5.39
CA SER A 829 32.54 -10.56 -5.94
C SER A 829 32.01 -12.00 -6.00
N GLY A 830 31.17 -12.40 -5.02
CA GLY A 830 30.51 -13.71 -4.97
C GLY A 830 29.14 -13.76 -5.68
N MET A 831 28.63 -12.62 -6.12
CA MET A 831 27.33 -12.48 -6.75
C MET A 831 27.36 -12.51 -8.29
N ARG A 832 28.54 -12.63 -8.91
CA ARG A 832 28.69 -12.61 -10.36
C ARG A 832 28.13 -13.89 -10.99
N VAL A 833 27.29 -13.74 -12.01
CA VAL A 833 26.72 -14.85 -12.80
C VAL A 833 26.81 -14.55 -14.29
N THR A 834 27.08 -15.58 -15.07
CA THR A 834 27.24 -15.51 -16.53
C THR A 834 25.98 -15.05 -17.25
N GLU A 835 24.81 -15.38 -16.72
CA GLU A 835 23.50 -15.04 -17.25
C GLU A 835 23.24 -13.53 -17.22
N LEU A 836 23.89 -12.82 -16.29
CA LEU A 836 23.88 -11.35 -16.22
C LEU A 836 25.17 -10.73 -16.78
N ASN A 837 25.98 -11.49 -17.54
CA ASN A 837 27.30 -11.09 -18.00
C ASN A 837 28.24 -10.59 -16.87
N ASN A 838 28.07 -11.12 -15.65
CA ASN A 838 28.76 -10.68 -14.44
C ASN A 838 28.53 -9.20 -14.04
N ARG A 839 27.44 -8.60 -14.53
CA ARG A 839 27.02 -7.23 -14.26
C ARG A 839 25.86 -7.17 -13.27
N PHE A 840 25.55 -5.95 -12.83
CA PHE A 840 24.64 -5.66 -11.75
C PHE A 840 23.59 -4.63 -12.16
N THR A 841 22.47 -4.72 -11.46
CA THR A 841 21.46 -3.66 -11.40
C THR A 841 21.87 -2.66 -10.31
N TYR A 842 21.24 -1.48 -10.31
CA TYR A 842 21.48 -0.42 -9.34
C TYR A 842 20.16 0.35 -9.11
N ARG A 843 20.06 1.07 -7.98
CA ARG A 843 18.95 2.00 -7.71
C ARG A 843 19.47 3.33 -7.24
N CYS A 844 18.87 4.39 -7.76
CA CYS A 844 19.13 5.75 -7.34
C CYS A 844 18.14 6.22 -6.26
N VAL A 845 18.64 7.04 -5.35
CA VAL A 845 17.92 7.61 -4.21
C VAL A 845 18.13 9.13 -4.19
N ARG A 846 17.16 9.86 -3.66
CA ARG A 846 17.15 11.33 -3.56
C ARG A 846 16.82 11.77 -2.13
N ASN A 847 17.66 12.58 -1.49
CA ASN A 847 17.33 13.17 -0.19
C ASN A 847 16.21 14.21 -0.36
N LEU A 848 15.32 14.34 0.61
CA LEU A 848 14.18 15.26 0.60
C LEU A 848 14.09 15.97 1.96
N GLY A 849 13.67 17.24 1.97
CA GLY A 849 13.68 18.06 3.19
C GLY A 849 15.07 18.43 3.71
N ILE A 850 16.12 18.28 2.89
CA ILE A 850 17.50 18.63 3.23
C ILE A 850 18.06 19.58 2.18
N ASP A 851 18.79 20.59 2.64
CA ASP A 851 19.54 21.50 1.77
C ASP A 851 20.72 20.77 1.10
N LEU A 852 20.86 20.94 -0.21
CA LEU A 852 21.91 20.29 -1.01
C LEU A 852 23.33 20.82 -0.71
N ALA A 853 23.43 21.99 -0.08
CA ALA A 853 24.68 22.64 0.31
C ALA A 853 25.48 21.84 1.36
N ASP A 854 24.83 20.95 2.12
CA ASP A 854 25.51 20.08 3.09
C ASP A 854 25.40 18.59 2.69
N PRO A 855 26.41 18.06 1.97
CA PRO A 855 26.45 16.66 1.55
C PRO A 855 26.62 15.64 2.67
N ASP A 856 27.07 16.05 3.85
CA ASP A 856 27.23 15.15 4.99
C ASP A 856 25.91 14.94 5.77
N THR A 857 24.93 15.84 5.62
CA THR A 857 23.64 15.72 6.30
C THR A 857 22.85 14.49 5.82
N GLU A 858 22.55 13.60 6.76
CA GLU A 858 21.71 12.42 6.54
C GLU A 858 20.21 12.76 6.71
N PRO A 859 19.32 12.17 5.88
CA PRO A 859 17.88 12.22 6.13
C PRO A 859 17.53 11.54 7.46
N MET A 860 16.39 11.90 8.03
CA MET A 860 15.86 11.19 9.19
C MET A 860 15.78 9.70 8.90
N ALA A 861 16.25 8.86 9.82
CA ALA A 861 16.22 7.42 9.63
C ALA A 861 14.78 6.91 9.48
N LEU A 862 14.55 6.00 8.52
CA LEU A 862 13.26 5.33 8.35
C LEU A 862 12.90 4.52 9.61
N ILE A 863 13.89 3.89 10.22
CA ILE A 863 13.77 3.23 11.52
C ILE A 863 14.99 3.66 12.33
N PRO A 864 14.82 4.35 13.47
CA PRO A 864 15.94 4.79 14.30
C PRO A 864 16.82 3.63 14.76
N LYS A 865 18.13 3.88 14.89
CA LYS A 865 19.04 2.91 15.52
C LYS A 865 18.76 2.82 17.01
N VAL A 866 18.81 1.61 17.55
CA VAL A 866 18.76 1.37 18.98
C VAL A 866 20.19 1.44 19.53
N THR A 867 20.43 2.28 20.53
CA THR A 867 21.78 2.53 21.08
C THR A 867 22.08 1.73 22.35
N SER A 868 21.05 1.32 23.09
CA SER A 868 21.19 0.55 24.32
C SER A 868 19.93 -0.24 24.62
N ALA A 869 20.05 -1.26 25.47
CA ALA A 869 18.89 -1.93 26.05
C ALA A 869 18.14 -1.02 27.04
N GLU A 870 16.87 -1.30 27.23
CA GLU A 870 16.04 -0.78 28.32
C GLU A 870 16.51 -1.30 29.68
N SER A 871 15.96 -0.73 30.77
CA SER A 871 16.32 -1.11 32.14
C SER A 871 16.08 -2.58 32.50
N ASP A 872 15.18 -3.25 31.78
CA ASP A 872 14.86 -4.68 31.92
C ASP A 872 15.70 -5.58 30.97
N GLY A 873 16.61 -5.00 30.19
CA GLY A 873 17.49 -5.70 29.25
C GLY A 873 16.88 -5.98 27.88
N THR A 874 15.65 -5.51 27.62
CA THR A 874 14.99 -5.62 26.31
C THR A 874 15.41 -4.49 25.37
N TYR A 875 15.03 -4.56 24.08
CA TYR A 875 15.25 -3.48 23.12
C TYR A 875 13.94 -3.10 22.46
N VAL A 876 13.64 -1.80 22.36
CA VAL A 876 12.44 -1.29 21.67
C VAL A 876 12.81 -0.78 20.30
N ILE A 877 12.06 -1.21 19.28
CA ILE A 877 12.19 -0.76 17.90
C ILE A 877 10.94 0.04 17.53
N ASP A 878 11.15 1.22 16.95
CA ASP A 878 10.10 2.14 16.53
C ASP A 878 10.04 2.24 15.00
N CYS A 879 8.96 1.71 14.41
CA CYS A 879 8.70 1.75 12.98
C CYS A 879 7.71 2.85 12.59
N SER A 880 7.43 3.84 13.45
CA SER A 880 6.41 4.88 13.21
C SER A 880 6.71 5.79 12.01
N ASN A 881 7.96 5.85 11.57
CA ASN A 881 8.36 6.59 10.37
C ASN A 881 8.07 5.80 9.06
N LEU A 882 7.83 4.50 9.14
CA LEU A 882 7.48 3.64 8.02
C LEU A 882 6.03 3.90 7.58
N SER A 883 5.79 3.94 6.28
CA SER A 883 4.45 4.09 5.71
C SER A 883 3.47 3.06 6.31
N PRO A 884 2.23 3.46 6.66
CA PRO A 884 1.20 2.53 7.13
C PRO A 884 0.95 1.38 6.14
N LYS A 885 1.09 1.61 4.83
CA LYS A 885 0.97 0.56 3.79
C LYS A 885 2.00 -0.58 3.98
N ALA A 886 3.11 -0.31 4.65
CA ALA A 886 4.17 -1.28 4.96
C ALA A 886 4.20 -1.74 6.43
N ARG A 887 3.22 -1.35 7.24
CA ARG A 887 3.03 -1.82 8.63
C ARG A 887 1.78 -2.67 8.76
N ARG A 888 1.78 -3.63 9.68
CA ARG A 888 0.53 -4.24 10.16
C ARG A 888 -0.27 -3.17 10.89
N GLN A 889 -1.57 -3.10 10.61
CA GLN A 889 -2.47 -2.14 11.24
C GLN A 889 -3.15 -2.69 12.49
N SER A 890 -2.90 -3.94 12.87
CA SER A 890 -3.38 -4.54 14.11
C SER A 890 -2.23 -5.16 14.91
N MET A 891 -2.26 -4.97 16.22
CA MET A 891 -1.29 -5.51 17.17
C MET A 891 -1.50 -7.02 17.42
N GLU A 892 -0.41 -7.80 17.40
CA GLU A 892 -0.43 -9.23 17.70
C GLU A 892 0.32 -9.57 18.99
N THR A 893 -0.39 -10.15 19.97
CA THR A 893 0.18 -10.59 21.26
C THR A 893 0.49 -12.10 21.29
N GLY A 894 0.01 -12.86 20.30
CA GLY A 894 0.20 -14.30 20.16
C GLY A 894 1.11 -14.68 18.98
N HIS A 895 0.90 -15.86 18.40
CA HIS A 895 1.60 -16.26 17.18
C HIS A 895 1.04 -15.53 15.97
N LEU A 896 1.92 -15.16 15.03
CA LEU A 896 1.46 -14.72 13.71
C LEU A 896 0.86 -15.91 12.96
N PRO A 897 -0.15 -15.71 12.10
CA PRO A 897 -0.61 -16.72 11.17
C PRO A 897 0.52 -17.21 10.26
N VAL A 898 0.47 -18.49 9.86
CA VAL A 898 1.39 -19.11 8.89
C VAL A 898 1.46 -18.24 7.62
N HIS A 899 2.65 -17.81 7.23
CA HIS A 899 2.80 -16.86 6.13
C HIS A 899 4.14 -16.94 5.37
N ASN A 900 4.20 -16.23 4.24
CA ASN A 900 5.37 -16.10 3.36
C ASN A 900 5.81 -14.64 3.16
N ASP A 901 6.88 -14.42 2.40
CA ASP A 901 7.48 -13.08 2.19
C ASP A 901 6.54 -12.04 1.56
N LEU A 902 5.52 -12.50 0.81
CA LEU A 902 4.52 -11.64 0.15
C LEU A 902 3.30 -11.35 1.04
N SER A 903 3.20 -11.99 2.20
CA SER A 903 2.06 -11.82 3.11
C SER A 903 2.14 -10.51 3.90
N PRO A 904 1.00 -9.85 4.18
CA PRO A 904 0.91 -8.72 5.10
C PRO A 904 1.44 -9.03 6.50
N TYR A 905 1.36 -10.28 6.98
CA TYR A 905 1.93 -10.65 8.28
C TYR A 905 3.47 -10.58 8.32
N ASN A 906 4.13 -10.50 7.16
CA ASN A 906 5.55 -10.20 7.05
C ASN A 906 5.87 -8.69 7.26
N ARG A 907 4.87 -7.82 7.41
CA ARG A 907 5.07 -6.41 7.80
C ARG A 907 5.36 -6.31 9.31
N PRO A 908 6.19 -5.38 9.78
CA PRO A 908 6.32 -5.10 11.20
C PRO A 908 5.06 -4.39 11.74
N TYR A 909 4.82 -4.48 13.06
CA TYR A 909 3.88 -3.56 13.73
C TYR A 909 4.53 -2.19 13.97
N THR A 910 3.74 -1.19 14.39
CA THR A 910 4.22 0.18 14.64
C THR A 910 5.40 0.23 15.61
N LYS A 911 5.36 -0.57 16.68
CA LYS A 911 6.48 -0.77 17.60
C LYS A 911 6.53 -2.23 18.04
N PHE A 912 7.74 -2.73 18.25
CA PHE A 912 7.91 -4.05 18.84
C PHE A 912 9.13 -4.06 19.76
N GLN A 913 9.05 -4.92 20.77
CA GLN A 913 10.10 -5.13 21.75
C GLN A 913 10.80 -6.46 21.49
N VAL A 914 12.11 -6.45 21.46
CA VAL A 914 12.98 -7.63 21.33
C VAL A 914 13.32 -8.15 22.72
N ALA A 915 13.26 -9.48 22.89
CA ALA A 915 13.63 -10.17 24.13
C ALA A 915 15.07 -9.86 24.57
N THR A 916 15.41 -10.16 25.82
CA THR A 916 16.71 -9.83 26.42
C THR A 916 17.84 -10.69 25.88
N VAL A 917 19.10 -10.20 25.93
CA VAL A 917 20.30 -10.89 25.36
C VAL A 917 20.46 -12.35 25.81
N ASP A 918 19.92 -12.69 26.97
CA ASP A 918 19.99 -14.03 27.56
C ASP A 918 18.81 -14.96 27.23
N GLN A 919 17.85 -14.51 26.43
CA GLN A 919 16.62 -15.23 26.08
C GLN A 919 16.59 -15.76 24.63
N ASP A 920 17.74 -16.01 24.02
CA ASP A 920 17.79 -16.75 22.75
C ASP A 920 17.16 -18.15 22.94
N TYR A 921 16.32 -18.56 21.99
CA TYR A 921 15.51 -19.77 22.10
C TYR A 921 15.61 -20.70 20.87
N PRO A 922 15.77 -22.02 21.07
CA PRO A 922 16.28 -22.65 22.28
C PRO A 922 17.64 -22.07 22.67
N THR A 923 18.11 -22.29 23.91
CA THR A 923 19.40 -21.72 24.32
C THR A 923 20.55 -22.33 23.51
N PRO A 924 21.31 -21.51 22.76
CA PRO A 924 22.42 -21.99 21.94
C PRO A 924 23.59 -22.52 22.79
N SER A 925 24.28 -23.53 22.26
CA SER A 925 25.56 -24.00 22.79
C SER A 925 26.55 -24.23 21.66
N LEU A 926 27.79 -23.76 21.84
CA LEU A 926 28.86 -23.81 20.85
C LEU A 926 29.95 -24.79 21.28
N SER A 927 30.29 -25.71 20.38
CA SER A 927 31.44 -26.61 20.49
C SER A 927 32.34 -26.43 19.27
N VAL A 928 33.66 -26.52 19.44
CA VAL A 928 34.62 -26.36 18.34
C VAL A 928 35.59 -27.54 18.35
N ASP A 929 35.76 -28.18 17.19
CA ASP A 929 36.71 -29.28 17.06
C ASP A 929 38.16 -28.78 16.91
N PHE A 930 39.14 -29.69 16.95
CA PHE A 930 40.56 -29.35 16.81
C PHE A 930 40.96 -28.76 15.45
N ARG A 931 40.07 -28.84 14.43
CA ARG A 931 40.26 -28.28 13.09
C ARG A 931 39.65 -26.88 12.96
N GLY A 932 38.93 -26.41 13.98
CA GLY A 932 38.26 -25.12 14.00
C GLY A 932 36.83 -25.18 13.47
N ASN A 933 36.25 -26.37 13.28
CA ASN A 933 34.87 -26.49 12.85
C ASN A 933 33.93 -26.25 14.02
N GLU A 934 32.99 -25.32 13.83
CA GLU A 934 31.94 -25.01 14.79
C GLU A 934 30.80 -26.04 14.69
N SER A 935 30.29 -26.45 15.85
CA SER A 935 29.09 -27.26 16.00
C SER A 935 28.19 -26.61 17.03
N TRP A 936 26.95 -26.34 16.61
CA TRP A 936 25.90 -25.76 17.42
C TRP A 936 24.96 -26.87 17.93
N SER A 937 24.34 -26.66 19.09
CA SER A 937 23.41 -27.64 19.69
C SER A 937 22.10 -26.97 20.11
N ASN A 938 21.00 -27.72 19.98
CA ASN A 938 19.61 -27.26 20.19
C ASN A 938 19.07 -26.34 19.10
N ASP A 939 19.82 -26.15 18.02
CA ASP A 939 19.32 -25.55 16.80
C ASP A 939 18.17 -26.39 16.25
N ARG A 940 17.19 -25.70 15.65
CA ARG A 940 16.00 -26.35 15.11
C ARG A 940 15.84 -26.00 13.64
N ASP A 941 15.23 -26.93 12.91
CA ASP A 941 14.74 -26.68 11.57
C ASP A 941 13.73 -25.54 11.60
N TRP A 942 13.82 -24.68 10.59
CA TRP A 942 12.93 -23.56 10.36
C TRP A 942 11.44 -23.97 10.46
N VAL A 943 11.06 -25.13 9.91
CA VAL A 943 9.66 -25.62 9.86
C VAL A 943 9.03 -25.74 11.25
N ILE A 944 9.84 -26.00 12.28
CA ILE A 944 9.34 -26.12 13.66
C ILE A 944 8.81 -24.77 14.15
N TYR A 945 9.46 -23.66 13.80
CA TYR A 945 9.07 -22.34 14.26
C TYR A 945 7.77 -21.83 13.62
N GLN A 946 7.37 -22.39 12.49
CA GLN A 946 6.11 -22.03 11.83
C GLN A 946 4.89 -22.83 12.35
N ASN A 947 5.12 -24.07 12.82
CA ASN A 947 4.04 -25.04 13.09
C ASN A 947 3.79 -25.33 14.59
N ASP A 948 4.66 -24.89 15.51
CA ASP A 948 4.53 -25.18 16.95
C ASP A 948 4.22 -23.89 17.73
N GLU A 949 3.08 -23.86 18.42
CA GLU A 949 2.59 -22.72 19.22
C GLU A 949 3.34 -22.52 20.56
N ASN A 950 4.41 -23.27 20.86
CA ASN A 950 5.15 -23.16 22.14
C ASN A 950 6.65 -22.84 21.99
N VAL A 951 7.05 -22.18 20.90
CA VAL A 951 8.47 -22.02 20.51
C VAL A 951 9.13 -20.69 20.92
N THR A 952 8.66 -20.03 21.99
CA THR A 952 9.27 -18.79 22.51
C THR A 952 9.04 -18.59 24.01
N PRO A 953 9.77 -17.66 24.67
CA PRO A 953 9.45 -17.22 26.04
C PRO A 953 8.02 -16.68 26.15
N SER A 954 7.38 -16.85 27.32
CA SER A 954 6.01 -16.36 27.58
C SER A 954 5.84 -14.87 27.22
N GLY A 955 4.83 -14.57 26.42
CA GLY A 955 4.51 -13.20 25.99
C GLY A 955 5.36 -12.67 24.84
N PHE A 956 6.17 -13.52 24.20
CA PHE A 956 6.88 -13.23 22.97
C PHE A 956 6.44 -14.18 21.85
N ARG A 957 6.85 -13.88 20.62
CA ARG A 957 6.64 -14.66 19.40
C ARG A 957 7.89 -14.63 18.51
N VAL A 958 7.91 -15.49 17.51
CA VAL A 958 8.98 -15.53 16.50
C VAL A 958 8.87 -14.27 15.63
N PRO A 959 9.98 -13.58 15.30
CA PRO A 959 9.95 -12.43 14.40
C PRO A 959 9.68 -12.87 12.96
N ASN A 960 8.95 -12.08 12.18
CA ASN A 960 8.89 -12.26 10.73
C ASN A 960 10.21 -11.82 10.06
N LEU A 961 10.35 -11.99 8.74
CA LEU A 961 11.57 -11.64 8.01
C LEU A 961 11.88 -10.14 8.14
N ARG A 962 10.89 -9.24 7.97
CA ARG A 962 11.15 -7.79 8.06
C ARG A 962 11.58 -7.38 9.45
N GLU A 963 10.97 -7.93 10.50
CA GLU A 963 11.39 -7.72 11.90
C GLU A 963 12.83 -8.19 12.11
N LEU A 964 13.22 -9.35 11.58
CA LEU A 964 14.60 -9.86 11.67
C LEU A 964 15.62 -8.97 10.92
N LEU A 965 15.25 -8.41 9.76
CA LEU A 965 16.08 -7.47 8.99
C LEU A 965 16.24 -6.12 9.72
N ILE A 966 15.16 -5.65 10.34
CA ILE A 966 15.20 -4.44 11.17
C ILE A 966 16.12 -4.68 12.36
N MET A 967 16.00 -5.82 13.03
CA MET A 967 16.90 -6.20 14.12
C MET A 967 18.36 -6.25 13.66
N GLN A 968 18.64 -6.85 12.49
CA GLN A 968 19.97 -6.91 11.90
C GLN A 968 20.60 -5.52 11.70
N THR A 969 19.82 -4.55 11.23
CA THR A 969 20.32 -3.24 10.80
C THR A 969 20.22 -2.14 11.87
N ARG A 970 19.40 -2.35 12.91
CA ARG A 970 19.10 -1.34 13.95
C ARG A 970 19.55 -1.71 15.35
N LEU A 971 19.74 -2.99 15.66
CA LEU A 971 20.29 -3.40 16.95
C LEU A 971 21.82 -3.27 16.95
N PRO A 972 22.42 -2.90 18.08
CA PRO A 972 23.86 -2.82 18.19
C PRO A 972 24.46 -4.22 18.36
N ARG A 973 25.78 -4.37 18.15
CA ARG A 973 26.45 -5.69 18.09
C ARG A 973 26.33 -6.47 19.41
N GLU A 974 26.24 -5.78 20.54
CA GLU A 974 26.06 -6.33 21.88
C GLU A 974 24.66 -6.87 22.16
N ALA A 975 23.65 -6.51 21.36
CA ALA A 975 22.31 -7.11 21.44
C ALA A 975 22.29 -8.58 20.99
N TRP A 976 23.36 -9.02 20.31
CA TRP A 976 23.55 -10.38 19.84
C TRP A 976 24.56 -11.11 20.70
N LYS A 977 24.09 -12.13 21.43
CA LYS A 977 24.90 -12.86 22.40
C LYS A 977 26.08 -13.59 21.74
N THR A 978 27.27 -13.41 22.31
CA THR A 978 28.45 -14.19 21.93
C THR A 978 28.54 -15.44 22.79
N TYR A 979 28.60 -16.60 22.13
CA TYR A 979 28.75 -17.91 22.75
C TYR A 979 30.21 -18.33 22.68
N GLN A 980 30.64 -19.08 23.70
CA GLN A 980 32.00 -19.58 23.79
C GLN A 980 32.04 -21.10 23.66
N GLY A 981 32.99 -21.61 22.87
CA GLY A 981 33.29 -23.02 22.71
C GLY A 981 34.75 -23.30 23.05
N ARG A 982 35.04 -24.50 23.58
CA ARG A 982 36.42 -24.89 23.91
C ARG A 982 37.14 -25.38 22.65
N PHE A 983 38.26 -24.76 22.28
CA PHE A 983 38.99 -25.07 21.04
C PHE A 983 40.23 -25.95 21.24
N THR A 984 41.28 -25.46 21.91
CA THR A 984 42.52 -26.23 22.14
C THR A 984 43.11 -26.02 23.55
N LEU A 985 44.20 -26.69 23.90
CA LEU A 985 44.92 -26.44 25.17
C LEU A 985 45.72 -25.12 25.19
N ILE A 986 45.98 -24.53 24.01
CA ILE A 986 46.86 -23.35 23.81
C ILE A 986 46.10 -22.08 23.40
N SER A 987 44.95 -22.23 22.72
CA SER A 987 43.92 -21.20 22.59
C SER A 987 42.61 -21.79 23.11
N PRO A 988 42.30 -21.61 24.41
CA PRO A 988 41.26 -22.39 25.07
C PRO A 988 39.84 -22.06 24.62
N TRP A 989 39.60 -20.88 24.05
CA TRP A 989 38.26 -20.38 23.80
C TRP A 989 38.12 -19.85 22.37
N HIS A 990 37.06 -20.27 21.71
CA HIS A 990 36.56 -19.71 20.46
C HIS A 990 35.23 -19.00 20.75
N TYR A 991 35.00 -17.88 20.09
CA TYR A 991 33.82 -17.03 20.31
C TYR A 991 33.10 -16.82 18.99
N SER A 992 31.80 -17.10 18.97
CA SER A 992 30.96 -16.94 17.78
C SER A 992 29.54 -16.56 18.20
N ARG A 993 28.78 -15.94 17.30
CA ARG A 993 27.36 -15.62 17.50
C ARG A 993 26.49 -16.64 16.79
N ALA A 994 25.30 -16.85 17.33
CA ALA A 994 24.36 -17.82 16.80
C ALA A 994 23.74 -17.35 15.46
N MET A 995 23.10 -18.29 14.77
CA MET A 995 22.31 -18.04 13.57
C MET A 995 20.83 -17.94 13.95
N TYR A 996 20.14 -16.88 13.50
CA TYR A 996 18.76 -16.60 13.89
C TYR A 996 17.79 -16.80 12.72
N LEU A 997 16.63 -17.39 12.97
CA LEU A 997 15.60 -17.70 11.96
C LEU A 997 14.40 -16.75 12.08
N SER A 998 13.71 -16.52 10.96
CA SER A 998 12.41 -15.83 10.90
C SER A 998 11.23 -16.81 10.86
N TYR A 999 10.02 -16.33 11.17
CA TYR A 999 8.74 -17.04 11.00
C TYR A 999 8.28 -17.13 9.52
N THR A 1000 8.90 -16.38 8.62
CA THR A 1000 8.45 -16.22 7.23
C THR A 1000 9.01 -17.30 6.29
N THR A 1001 8.15 -17.95 5.50
CA THR A 1001 8.57 -18.83 4.38
C THR A 1001 9.00 -18.04 3.15
N PHE A 1002 9.92 -18.60 2.36
CA PHE A 1002 10.26 -18.10 1.03
C PHE A 1002 9.27 -18.58 -0.03
N SER A 1003 8.59 -17.65 -0.70
CA SER A 1003 7.57 -17.92 -1.73
C SER A 1003 8.10 -17.91 -3.16
N ARG A 1004 9.22 -17.22 -3.42
CA ARG A 1004 9.76 -17.03 -4.79
C ARG A 1004 10.50 -18.28 -5.32
N GLY A 1005 10.41 -19.41 -4.61
CA GLY A 1005 11.21 -20.63 -4.77
C GLY A 1005 10.73 -21.70 -5.74
N THR A 1006 9.62 -21.53 -6.46
CA THR A 1006 9.16 -22.54 -7.43
C THR A 1006 8.59 -21.92 -8.70
N TYR A 1007 9.45 -21.60 -9.68
CA TYR A 1007 9.00 -21.56 -11.07
C TYR A 1007 8.84 -23.01 -11.56
N THR A 1008 7.60 -23.49 -11.61
CA THR A 1008 7.19 -24.62 -12.45
C THR A 1008 6.51 -24.06 -13.70
N THR A 1009 7.29 -23.66 -14.70
CA THR A 1009 6.71 -23.58 -16.05
C THR A 1009 6.49 -25.01 -16.51
N GLY A 1010 5.23 -25.33 -16.85
CA GLY A 1010 4.69 -26.67 -16.98
C GLY A 1010 5.54 -27.73 -17.69
N GLY A 1011 5.51 -28.94 -17.12
CA GLY A 1011 5.79 -30.21 -17.80
C GLY A 1011 7.02 -30.97 -17.30
N GLY A 1012 6.79 -31.98 -16.43
CA GLY A 1012 7.69 -33.12 -16.26
C GLY A 1012 8.30 -33.34 -14.87
N ASP A 1013 7.85 -34.42 -14.21
CA ASP A 1013 8.56 -35.22 -13.19
C ASP A 1013 9.27 -34.49 -12.03
N GLY A 1014 8.50 -34.19 -10.99
CA GLY A 1014 8.55 -34.89 -9.70
C GLY A 1014 9.86 -35.49 -9.14
N THR A 1015 11.05 -34.95 -9.38
CA THR A 1015 12.24 -35.21 -8.52
C THR A 1015 13.25 -34.06 -8.57
N PHE A 1016 13.45 -33.34 -7.45
CA PHE A 1016 14.62 -32.47 -7.28
C PHE A 1016 15.84 -33.32 -6.91
N ASN A 1017 16.50 -33.90 -7.92
CA ASN A 1017 17.94 -33.71 -8.04
C ASN A 1017 18.11 -32.59 -9.06
N GLY A 1018 18.79 -31.51 -8.67
CA GLY A 1018 18.91 -30.31 -9.48
C GLY A 1018 19.30 -30.61 -10.93
N GLN A 1019 18.40 -30.29 -11.86
CA GLN A 1019 18.77 -30.01 -13.23
C GLN A 1019 18.66 -28.49 -13.41
N ASN A 1020 19.81 -27.88 -13.72
CA ASN A 1020 20.12 -26.44 -13.81
C ASN A 1020 20.73 -25.77 -12.56
N GLY A 1021 21.20 -26.53 -11.56
CA GLY A 1021 22.08 -25.98 -10.52
C GLY A 1021 21.45 -24.97 -9.54
N ARG A 1022 20.12 -24.95 -9.39
CA ARG A 1022 19.45 -24.11 -8.39
C ARG A 1022 19.39 -24.81 -7.02
N PRO A 1023 19.68 -24.13 -5.90
CA PRO A 1023 19.41 -24.64 -4.56
C PRO A 1023 17.89 -24.73 -4.33
N ASN A 1024 17.43 -25.80 -3.68
CA ASN A 1024 16.04 -25.98 -3.26
C ASN A 1024 15.71 -25.04 -2.09
N LYS A 1025 15.44 -23.75 -2.35
CA LYS A 1025 15.24 -22.70 -1.34
C LYS A 1025 13.83 -22.64 -0.73
N GLY A 1026 13.13 -23.76 -0.55
CA GLY A 1026 11.76 -23.77 -0.01
C GLY A 1026 11.62 -23.61 1.51
N GLY A 1027 12.65 -23.08 2.21
CA GLY A 1027 12.66 -22.90 3.66
C GLY A 1027 12.29 -21.48 4.12
N GLY A 1028 12.75 -21.09 5.30
CA GLY A 1028 12.63 -19.73 5.85
C GLY A 1028 13.85 -18.86 5.55
N PHE A 1029 14.13 -17.88 6.41
CA PHE A 1029 15.31 -17.01 6.30
C PHE A 1029 16.17 -17.11 7.55
N ARG A 1030 17.49 -17.10 7.35
CA ARG A 1030 18.49 -17.22 8.40
C ARG A 1030 19.48 -16.07 8.39
N PHE A 1031 19.63 -15.41 9.53
CA PHE A 1031 20.56 -14.32 9.80
C PHE A 1031 21.80 -14.83 10.55
N ASN A 1032 22.99 -14.54 10.03
CA ASN A 1032 24.27 -14.75 10.68
C ASN A 1032 24.68 -13.48 11.45
N ALA A 1033 24.58 -13.52 12.77
CA ALA A 1033 24.92 -12.37 13.62
C ALA A 1033 26.43 -12.09 13.72
N GLU A 1034 27.30 -13.02 13.32
CA GLU A 1034 28.76 -12.78 13.30
C GLU A 1034 29.20 -12.06 12.04
N GLU A 1035 28.69 -12.48 10.88
CA GLU A 1035 29.06 -11.91 9.57
C GLU A 1035 28.14 -10.75 9.14
N ASN A 1036 27.03 -10.54 9.85
CA ASN A 1036 25.99 -9.59 9.49
C ASN A 1036 25.41 -9.85 8.09
N SER A 1037 25.14 -11.12 7.78
CA SER A 1037 24.59 -11.60 6.51
C SER A 1037 23.26 -12.33 6.73
N ILE A 1038 22.34 -12.27 5.76
CA ILE A 1038 21.04 -12.94 5.82
C ILE A 1038 20.72 -13.56 4.46
N GLY A 1039 20.00 -14.67 4.45
CA GLY A 1039 19.54 -15.30 3.21
C GLY A 1039 18.49 -16.39 3.42
N ALA A 1040 17.83 -16.77 2.33
CA ALA A 1040 16.84 -17.84 2.31
C ALA A 1040 17.49 -19.23 2.51
N THR A 1041 16.81 -20.10 3.25
CA THR A 1041 17.27 -21.45 3.57
C THR A 1041 16.66 -22.51 2.65
N GLY A 1042 17.26 -23.70 2.62
CA GLY A 1042 16.73 -24.83 1.87
C GLY A 1042 15.49 -25.48 2.51
N ALA A 1043 14.76 -26.28 1.72
CA ALA A 1043 13.70 -27.16 2.23
C ALA A 1043 14.28 -28.52 2.66
N GLY A 1044 14.25 -28.82 3.96
CA GLY A 1044 14.61 -30.12 4.53
C GLY A 1044 15.73 -30.07 5.58
N THR A 1045 15.93 -31.21 6.26
CA THR A 1045 16.88 -31.38 7.35
C THR A 1045 18.32 -31.38 6.85
N GLY A 1046 19.17 -30.48 7.36
CA GLY A 1046 20.61 -30.44 7.09
C GLY A 1046 21.12 -29.07 6.63
N GLY A 1047 21.67 -28.29 7.56
CA GLY A 1047 22.49 -27.10 7.30
C GLY A 1047 21.75 -25.76 7.31
N HIS A 1048 20.48 -25.78 7.69
CA HIS A 1048 19.54 -24.65 7.67
C HIS A 1048 18.90 -24.37 9.04
N GLU A 1049 19.40 -25.03 10.08
CA GLU A 1049 18.95 -24.89 11.45
C GLU A 1049 19.41 -23.56 12.07
N GLY A 1050 18.71 -23.14 13.12
CA GLY A 1050 19.02 -21.94 13.88
C GLY A 1050 18.14 -21.74 15.10
N TYR A 1051 18.21 -20.53 15.66
CA TYR A 1051 17.57 -20.11 16.90
C TYR A 1051 16.68 -18.91 16.68
N ILE A 1052 15.91 -18.52 17.69
CA ILE A 1052 15.01 -17.37 17.65
C ILE A 1052 15.46 -16.32 18.64
N ARG A 1053 15.46 -15.08 18.15
CA ARG A 1053 15.50 -13.88 18.97
C ARG A 1053 14.09 -13.30 19.02
N ALA A 1054 13.35 -13.62 20.09
CA ALA A 1054 11.90 -13.43 20.12
C ALA A 1054 11.51 -11.94 20.23
N VAL A 1055 10.32 -11.60 19.72
CA VAL A 1055 9.76 -10.23 19.70
C VAL A 1055 8.34 -10.22 20.22
N ARG A 1056 7.83 -9.07 20.65
CA ARG A 1056 6.40 -8.84 20.94
C ARG A 1056 5.98 -7.46 20.50
N ASP A 1057 4.75 -7.32 20.00
CA ASP A 1057 4.22 -6.02 19.64
C ASP A 1057 3.93 -5.21 20.92
N ILE A 1058 4.08 -3.89 20.85
CA ILE A 1058 3.76 -2.94 21.93
C ILE A 1058 3.11 -1.68 21.33
N GLN A 1059 2.32 -0.96 22.13
CA GLN A 1059 1.69 0.31 21.74
C GLN A 1059 2.69 1.50 21.72
#